data_AF-A0A1F2YCS1-F1
#
_entry.id   AF-A0A1F2YCS1-F1
#
_cell.length_a   1.000
_cell.length_b   1.000
_cell.length_c   1.000
_cell.angle_alpha   90.00
_cell.angle_beta   90.00
_cell.angle_gamma   90.00
#
_symmetry.space_group_name_H-M   'P 1'
#
loop_
_entity.id
_entity.type
_entity.pdbx_description
1 polymer ?
#
loop_
_entity_poly.entity_id
_entity_poly.type
_entity_poly.pdbx_seq_one_letter_code
_entity_poly.pdbx_strand_id
1 'polypeptide(L)'
;VAFGWTFLWDPSISAPTRDPAWYTWRSNLMMTDAPGLIAGDWGPFHMFGGGYRVAVPLYGSILVRVAGIDLYTFSAFMMIGVPVLTGMALGVFVTRERKDPLLFLVTMLATAALFMTTPYVGYLDNITVLFVLSLLLAFYVPAREHWGARVALFLLGIVAAYVHPTTCVIFGFSLMAAFGLHVLTSRFRIGTALDRDGPSLMSIGFGMIFGLATWLLSPWGVAGSLADAALPPPYTQEVFQKRLSGWVDSLQPMITFPLILLAIGWVIYRSRKDRQTADTAGTISAMWLLPLLGMFGWVAGAAYPYYRFMNATTALMALLGIGAWVAIAWLLKRQGATKLVAWVGVVAIVGSLGFVWAKGREAAQWADQDNQWIDQPTRTALAAVRAIVEHEPEDRPIVFVVNFGDTYQSYGWAKTFTNVSRTGLPGEAVKRSMTYFGAVDDFLADRPTVLTDETYNKMSRGFHREVQDLREEYSGEPLVFVVRQFNEGTENEELLDAGRTDLVSLGQDIAFLRVSPTAAPSAEALQAAHAAESEVATFYLQHPSVFDNLTHTLWVILALALLLVAPGLLSARFFGIEGTWEKVALIPGMSIALTVLSGVIVVAVTRAPFGVAHGWATLGLATAIGGGLALGRSKVLGALDGFGSFFNKMFSVFHNPDFSALMGVQFLAMAADGVIRGSIAKSIAFGGTEGFDVTTVPSADYLLKVVLALYIPYTFISPFIGVFIDRFERRRVLSVSSFATAVVVTLVAAGALLPLGDDTSEGKVGITIALIVGMLVMQACVRIMLAVKSAAMPDVLSGKDLLQGNGLSQAGGALFQVLGAGVAFGFGAVLPSWLVVLGGAGVLVAAAFVARRIHRMESAPHEMTFGQEARRILHDIRAGLKEVASRPAGALGLASFQMIRYQFWGFTLFVFALYAKNLVEGGEADTFALGLVGGLGFVGGALGMVLAQKWKDTIPPVRLLLGSMALLGAGTVAFGWLVSLVGFAGLLFSGFFSFFVAKISADTIMQQAMPDDFRGRAFALFDIAYNLGFIVPALLLSFLWIEDDPARVRVILLVSGVVFLALTALVTRWARSIRDQFAPQDDLVEDGS
;
A
#
# COMPACT_ATOMS: atom_id res chain seq x y z
N VAL A 1 12.00 -6.89 31.66
CA VAL A 1 12.29 -8.05 32.54
C VAL A 1 11.61 -9.31 32.04
N ALA A 2 10.27 -9.42 32.05
CA ALA A 2 9.56 -10.65 31.66
C ALA A 2 9.97 -11.25 30.30
N PHE A 3 10.17 -10.42 29.27
CA PHE A 3 10.63 -10.87 27.95
C PHE A 3 12.13 -11.17 27.86
N GLY A 4 12.97 -10.40 28.56
CA GLY A 4 14.37 -10.22 28.20
C GLY A 4 15.39 -10.69 29.22
N TRP A 5 14.97 -11.08 30.44
CA TRP A 5 15.90 -11.37 31.52
C TRP A 5 16.88 -12.51 31.18
N THR A 6 16.40 -13.58 30.57
CA THR A 6 17.24 -14.73 30.20
C THR A 6 18.30 -14.34 29.15
N PHE A 7 17.92 -13.61 28.11
CA PHE A 7 18.84 -13.12 27.07
C PHE A 7 19.88 -12.11 27.59
N LEU A 8 19.56 -11.40 28.68
CA LEU A 8 20.51 -10.51 29.35
C LEU A 8 21.49 -11.27 30.25
N TRP A 9 21.10 -12.43 30.77
CA TRP A 9 21.98 -13.27 31.59
C TRP A 9 22.89 -14.14 30.76
N ASP A 10 22.36 -14.69 29.67
CA ASP A 10 23.08 -15.51 28.70
C ASP A 10 22.95 -14.87 27.31
N PRO A 11 23.90 -13.98 26.93
CA PRO A 11 23.88 -13.32 25.63
C PRO A 11 24.18 -14.29 24.47
N SER A 12 24.55 -15.54 24.76
CA SER A 12 24.76 -16.56 23.74
C SER A 12 23.46 -17.07 23.12
N ILE A 13 22.33 -16.91 23.82
CA ILE A 13 21.02 -17.37 23.40
C ILE A 13 20.38 -16.37 22.42
N SER A 14 19.90 -16.86 21.29
CA SER A 14 19.10 -16.08 20.34
C SER A 14 17.59 -16.30 20.55
N ALA A 15 16.76 -15.30 20.23
CA ALA A 15 15.32 -15.42 20.45
C ALA A 15 14.66 -16.40 19.44
N PRO A 16 13.74 -17.28 19.88
CA PRO A 16 13.04 -18.17 18.97
C PRO A 16 12.14 -17.36 18.03
N THR A 17 12.46 -17.40 16.73
CA THR A 17 11.74 -16.68 15.68
C THR A 17 11.98 -17.33 14.32
N ARG A 18 11.06 -17.15 13.36
CA ARG A 18 10.99 -17.96 12.13
C ARG A 18 11.76 -17.38 10.95
N ASP A 19 11.85 -16.06 10.84
CA ASP A 19 12.53 -15.36 9.74
C ASP A 19 13.74 -14.47 10.10
N PRO A 20 14.36 -14.54 11.31
CA PRO A 20 15.45 -13.64 11.68
C PRO A 20 16.63 -13.72 10.73
N ALA A 21 16.97 -14.95 10.28
CA ALA A 21 18.07 -15.21 9.36
C ALA A 21 18.01 -14.29 8.14
N TRP A 22 16.81 -14.09 7.58
CA TRP A 22 16.57 -13.25 6.40
C TRP A 22 17.02 -11.80 6.60
N TYR A 23 16.78 -11.22 7.79
CA TYR A 23 17.22 -9.85 8.11
C TYR A 23 18.67 -9.79 8.54
N THR A 24 19.15 -10.84 9.21
CA THR A 24 20.53 -10.97 9.68
C THR A 24 21.50 -10.92 8.50
N TRP A 25 21.36 -11.82 7.50
CA TRP A 25 22.28 -11.83 6.36
C TRP A 25 22.12 -10.60 5.47
N ARG A 26 20.91 -10.01 5.35
CA ARG A 26 20.71 -8.76 4.61
C ARG A 26 21.31 -7.53 5.29
N SER A 27 21.29 -7.50 6.62
CA SER A 27 22.03 -6.47 7.37
C SER A 27 23.52 -6.62 7.09
N ASN A 28 24.04 -7.86 7.10
CA ASN A 28 25.44 -8.13 6.75
C ASN A 28 25.78 -7.70 5.32
N LEU A 29 24.94 -8.07 4.35
CA LEU A 29 25.09 -7.70 2.94
C LEU A 29 25.09 -6.18 2.76
N MET A 30 24.17 -5.46 3.41
CA MET A 30 24.16 -3.99 3.32
C MET A 30 25.44 -3.36 3.87
N MET A 31 26.05 -3.97 4.89
CA MET A 31 27.25 -3.47 5.54
C MET A 31 28.54 -3.69 4.73
N THR A 32 28.50 -4.53 3.70
CA THR A 32 29.67 -5.03 2.95
C THR A 32 29.55 -4.84 1.45
N ASP A 33 28.34 -4.69 0.91
CA ASP A 33 28.07 -4.63 -0.53
C ASP A 33 27.05 -3.53 -0.90
N ALA A 34 26.72 -3.43 -2.19
CA ALA A 34 25.78 -2.49 -2.75
C ALA A 34 24.39 -2.62 -2.09
N PRO A 35 23.85 -1.53 -1.50
CA PRO A 35 22.56 -1.57 -0.78
C PRO A 35 21.36 -2.02 -1.61
N GLY A 36 21.42 -1.88 -2.94
CA GLY A 36 20.37 -2.32 -3.84
C GLY A 36 20.11 -3.82 -3.82
N LEU A 37 21.12 -4.63 -3.48
CA LEU A 37 21.02 -6.08 -3.45
C LEU A 37 20.03 -6.60 -2.39
N ILE A 38 19.74 -5.80 -1.36
CA ILE A 38 18.76 -6.15 -0.30
C ILE A 38 17.36 -6.36 -0.89
N ALA A 39 17.00 -5.52 -1.86
CA ALA A 39 15.71 -5.51 -2.54
C ALA A 39 15.69 -6.35 -3.82
N GLY A 40 16.84 -6.93 -4.19
CA GLY A 40 16.97 -7.79 -5.35
C GLY A 40 16.14 -9.06 -5.26
N ASP A 41 16.05 -9.73 -6.40
CA ASP A 41 15.48 -11.05 -6.51
C ASP A 41 16.51 -12.13 -6.13
N TRP A 42 16.06 -13.17 -5.42
CA TRP A 42 16.96 -14.17 -4.84
C TRP A 42 16.31 -15.56 -4.79
N GLY A 43 17.07 -16.55 -5.27
CA GLY A 43 16.78 -17.98 -5.22
C GLY A 43 15.52 -18.40 -5.99
N PRO A 44 15.17 -19.70 -5.95
CA PRO A 44 14.30 -20.26 -6.96
C PRO A 44 12.88 -19.79 -6.70
N PHE A 45 12.12 -19.54 -7.77
CA PHE A 45 10.75 -19.02 -7.67
C PHE A 45 10.64 -17.70 -6.90
N HIS A 46 11.70 -16.87 -6.92
CA HIS A 46 11.77 -15.60 -6.20
C HIS A 46 11.65 -15.75 -4.67
N MET A 47 11.85 -16.96 -4.13
CA MET A 47 11.43 -17.30 -2.77
C MET A 47 12.14 -16.51 -1.66
N PHE A 48 13.31 -15.92 -1.95
CA PHE A 48 14.06 -15.06 -1.03
C PHE A 48 14.01 -13.58 -1.40
N GLY A 49 13.20 -13.20 -2.39
CA GLY A 49 12.95 -11.81 -2.76
C GLY A 49 12.57 -10.97 -1.54
N GLY A 50 13.12 -9.75 -1.48
CA GLY A 50 12.89 -8.84 -0.36
C GLY A 50 11.93 -7.70 -0.62
N GLY A 51 11.76 -7.34 -1.89
CA GLY A 51 11.02 -6.16 -2.30
C GLY A 51 11.35 -4.96 -1.41
N TYR A 52 10.31 -4.46 -0.74
CA TYR A 52 10.32 -3.16 -0.04
C TYR A 52 10.72 -3.26 1.45
N ARG A 53 11.08 -4.45 1.94
CA ARG A 53 11.33 -4.74 3.37
C ARG A 53 12.74 -4.31 3.82
N VAL A 54 13.06 -3.03 3.68
CA VAL A 54 14.42 -2.50 3.90
C VAL A 54 14.64 -1.85 5.26
N ALA A 55 13.58 -1.45 5.97
CA ALA A 55 13.73 -0.76 7.24
C ALA A 55 14.38 -1.62 8.33
N VAL A 56 14.04 -2.92 8.39
CA VAL A 56 14.57 -3.84 9.40
C VAL A 56 16.06 -4.14 9.16
N PRO A 57 16.53 -4.51 7.94
CA PRO A 57 17.95 -4.68 7.67
C PRO A 57 18.77 -3.38 7.84
N LEU A 58 18.20 -2.23 7.45
CA LEU A 58 18.82 -0.93 7.65
C LEU A 58 19.05 -0.64 9.13
N TYR A 59 18.01 -0.80 9.94
CA TYR A 59 18.10 -0.54 11.38
C TYR A 59 19.01 -1.56 12.08
N GLY A 60 19.00 -2.83 11.66
CA GLY A 60 19.94 -3.85 12.12
C GLY A 60 21.39 -3.44 11.88
N SER A 61 21.70 -2.94 10.68
CA SER A 61 23.05 -2.45 10.36
C SER A 61 23.43 -1.20 11.15
N ILE A 62 22.49 -0.31 11.44
CA ILE A 62 22.73 0.86 12.32
C ILE A 62 23.07 0.38 13.74
N LEU A 63 22.34 -0.60 14.27
CA LEU A 63 22.61 -1.18 15.59
C LEU A 63 24.01 -1.81 15.64
N VAL A 64 24.39 -2.58 14.62
CA VAL A 64 25.74 -3.17 14.54
C VAL A 64 26.81 -2.09 14.41
N ARG A 65 26.65 -1.12 13.51
CA ARG A 65 27.68 -0.11 13.19
C ARG A 65 27.82 1.00 14.23
N VAL A 66 26.76 1.33 14.98
CA VAL A 66 26.76 2.42 15.97
C VAL A 66 26.79 1.87 17.39
N ALA A 67 25.87 0.95 17.73
CA ALA A 67 25.80 0.40 19.08
C ALA A 67 26.82 -0.73 19.31
N GLY A 68 27.30 -1.39 18.25
CA GLY A 68 28.26 -2.49 18.37
C GLY A 68 27.61 -3.80 18.82
N ILE A 69 26.30 -3.96 18.63
CA ILE A 69 25.60 -5.20 18.96
C ILE A 69 26.00 -6.29 17.96
N ASP A 70 26.20 -7.52 18.43
CA ASP A 70 26.47 -8.67 17.57
C ASP A 70 25.33 -8.94 16.57
N LEU A 71 25.69 -9.42 15.39
CA LEU A 71 24.78 -9.64 14.27
C LEU A 71 23.62 -10.60 14.62
N TYR A 72 23.87 -11.59 15.49
CA TYR A 72 22.85 -12.55 15.91
C TYR A 72 22.05 -12.08 17.13
N THR A 73 22.64 -11.23 17.98
CA THR A 73 21.95 -10.61 19.14
C THR A 73 20.89 -9.59 18.70
N PHE A 74 21.00 -9.06 17.49
CA PHE A 74 20.00 -8.20 16.85
C PHE A 74 18.56 -8.76 16.96
N SER A 75 18.36 -10.06 16.71
CA SER A 75 17.02 -10.64 16.72
C SER A 75 16.42 -10.67 18.12
N ALA A 76 17.21 -10.98 19.15
CA ALA A 76 16.79 -10.92 20.55
C ALA A 76 16.40 -9.49 20.95
N PHE A 77 17.22 -8.51 20.58
CA PHE A 77 16.94 -7.10 20.87
C PHE A 77 15.60 -6.64 20.26
N MET A 78 15.35 -6.97 19.00
CA MET A 78 14.10 -6.64 18.31
C MET A 78 12.90 -7.38 18.91
N MET A 79 13.02 -8.69 19.14
CA MET A 79 11.95 -9.52 19.69
C MET A 79 11.55 -9.15 21.13
N ILE A 80 12.45 -8.52 21.89
CA ILE A 80 12.14 -7.99 23.23
C ILE A 80 11.64 -6.54 23.15
N GLY A 81 12.34 -5.70 22.40
CA GLY A 81 12.08 -4.26 22.34
C GLY A 81 10.76 -3.93 21.66
N VAL A 82 10.51 -4.50 20.49
CA VAL A 82 9.34 -4.18 19.66
C VAL A 82 8.02 -4.46 20.38
N PRO A 83 7.79 -5.61 21.04
CA PRO A 83 6.57 -5.84 21.82
C PRO A 83 6.35 -4.84 22.96
N VAL A 84 7.44 -4.47 23.67
CA VAL A 84 7.37 -3.49 24.77
C VAL A 84 6.99 -2.10 24.24
N LEU A 85 7.66 -1.65 23.17
CA LEU A 85 7.36 -0.36 22.54
C LEU A 85 5.94 -0.34 21.94
N THR A 86 5.48 -1.46 21.38
CA THR A 86 4.09 -1.61 20.87
C THR A 86 3.07 -1.47 21.99
N GLY A 87 3.28 -2.17 23.12
CA GLY A 87 2.39 -2.07 24.28
C GLY A 87 2.31 -0.66 24.84
N MET A 88 3.44 0.07 24.87
CA MET A 88 3.46 1.48 25.27
C MET A 88 2.72 2.38 24.28
N ALA A 89 2.93 2.22 22.97
CA ALA A 89 2.25 2.99 21.93
C ALA A 89 0.72 2.76 21.96
N LEU A 90 0.28 1.50 22.05
CA LEU A 90 -1.13 1.15 22.22
C LEU A 90 -1.71 1.68 23.52
N GLY A 91 -0.94 1.60 24.62
CA GLY A 91 -1.31 2.18 25.90
C GLY A 91 -1.59 3.68 25.78
N VAL A 92 -0.72 4.45 25.12
CA VAL A 92 -0.96 5.89 24.86
C VAL A 92 -2.20 6.09 24.01
N PHE A 93 -2.34 5.33 22.92
CA PHE A 93 -3.50 5.41 22.03
C PHE A 93 -4.83 5.25 22.77
N VAL A 94 -5.00 4.20 23.58
CA VAL A 94 -6.26 3.94 24.27
C VAL A 94 -6.53 4.90 25.44
N THR A 95 -5.48 5.51 26.00
CA THR A 95 -5.62 6.42 27.16
C THR A 95 -5.74 7.89 26.79
N ARG A 96 -5.40 8.31 25.56
CA ARG A 96 -5.46 9.73 25.16
C ARG A 96 -6.83 10.39 25.35
N GLU A 97 -7.93 9.68 25.08
CA GLU A 97 -9.28 10.21 25.29
C GLU A 97 -9.81 10.03 26.72
N ARG A 98 -9.36 9.00 27.45
CA ARG A 98 -9.93 8.59 28.76
C ARG A 98 -9.08 9.00 29.98
N LYS A 99 -7.79 9.26 29.78
CA LYS A 99 -6.78 9.65 30.77
C LYS A 99 -6.75 8.76 32.03
N ASP A 100 -7.01 7.46 31.87
CA ASP A 100 -7.01 6.47 32.97
C ASP A 100 -5.70 5.64 32.94
N PRO A 101 -4.83 5.75 33.97
CA PRO A 101 -3.59 4.98 34.05
C PRO A 101 -3.81 3.46 34.09
N LEU A 102 -4.93 2.99 34.64
CA LEU A 102 -5.23 1.56 34.70
C LEU A 102 -5.42 0.99 33.28
N LEU A 103 -6.09 1.74 32.40
CA LEU A 103 -6.27 1.34 31.02
C LEU A 103 -4.93 1.21 30.28
N PHE A 104 -3.97 2.10 30.55
CA PHE A 104 -2.61 2.02 30.01
C PHE A 104 -1.94 0.71 30.43
N LEU A 105 -1.89 0.45 31.74
CA LEU A 105 -1.21 -0.71 32.31
C LEU A 105 -1.82 -2.04 31.86
N VAL A 106 -3.15 -2.13 31.87
CA VAL A 106 -3.86 -3.35 31.45
C VAL A 106 -3.72 -3.58 29.94
N THR A 107 -3.66 -2.53 29.14
CA THR A 107 -3.37 -2.65 27.69
C THR A 107 -1.95 -3.12 27.43
N MET A 108 -0.97 -2.64 28.19
CA MET A 108 0.39 -3.16 28.12
C MET A 108 0.45 -4.65 28.48
N LEU A 109 -0.25 -5.07 29.55
CA LEU A 109 -0.30 -6.47 29.96
C LEU A 109 -0.98 -7.35 28.90
N ALA A 110 -2.11 -6.91 28.36
CA ALA A 110 -2.83 -7.61 27.28
C ALA A 110 -1.97 -7.73 26.02
N THR A 111 -1.25 -6.67 25.66
CA THR A 111 -0.32 -6.66 24.52
C THR A 111 0.80 -7.66 24.74
N ALA A 112 1.42 -7.66 25.94
CA ALA A 112 2.48 -8.59 26.29
C ALA A 112 1.99 -10.05 26.22
N ALA A 113 0.80 -10.33 26.75
CA ALA A 113 0.21 -11.67 26.74
C ALA A 113 0.00 -12.20 25.31
N LEU A 114 -0.58 -11.39 24.42
CA LEU A 114 -0.83 -11.81 23.04
C LEU A 114 0.45 -11.89 22.20
N PHE A 115 1.46 -11.05 22.44
CA PHE A 115 2.73 -11.15 21.71
C PHE A 115 3.45 -12.48 21.90
N MET A 116 3.23 -13.18 23.03
CA MET A 116 3.78 -14.52 23.26
C MET A 116 2.99 -15.65 22.61
N THR A 117 1.88 -15.35 21.93
CA THR A 117 1.09 -16.37 21.23
C THR A 117 1.65 -16.63 19.83
N THR A 118 1.40 -17.83 19.29
CA THR A 118 1.96 -18.33 18.01
C THR A 118 1.81 -17.39 16.80
N PRO A 119 0.74 -16.58 16.65
CA PRO A 119 0.63 -15.63 15.55
C PRO A 119 1.70 -14.54 15.55
N TYR A 120 2.11 -14.08 16.74
CA TYR A 120 2.95 -12.90 16.93
C TYR A 120 4.41 -13.26 17.27
N VAL A 121 4.68 -14.48 17.73
CA VAL A 121 6.04 -15.01 17.85
C VAL A 121 6.48 -15.55 16.49
N GLY A 122 7.32 -14.80 15.76
CA GLY A 122 8.15 -15.39 14.71
C GLY A 122 8.43 -14.59 13.44
N TYR A 123 7.87 -13.41 13.24
CA TYR A 123 8.16 -12.62 12.02
C TYR A 123 8.56 -11.19 12.37
N LEU A 124 9.85 -10.86 12.20
CA LEU A 124 10.42 -9.59 12.65
C LEU A 124 9.81 -8.37 11.94
N ASP A 125 9.60 -8.46 10.63
CA ASP A 125 8.93 -7.39 9.86
C ASP A 125 7.48 -7.17 10.33
N ASN A 126 6.74 -8.23 10.59
CA ASN A 126 5.35 -8.17 11.03
C ASN A 126 5.24 -7.49 12.39
N ILE A 127 6.00 -7.92 13.39
CA ILE A 127 5.95 -7.27 14.70
C ILE A 127 6.43 -5.81 14.62
N THR A 128 7.40 -5.52 13.76
CA THR A 128 7.93 -4.16 13.58
C THR A 128 6.90 -3.25 12.90
N VAL A 129 6.17 -3.73 11.88
CA VAL A 129 5.11 -2.92 11.26
C VAL A 129 3.97 -2.71 12.25
N LEU A 130 3.57 -3.72 13.01
CA LEU A 130 2.53 -3.59 14.05
C LEU A 130 2.90 -2.55 15.12
N PHE A 131 4.17 -2.45 15.47
CA PHE A 131 4.70 -1.37 16.30
C PHE A 131 4.51 0.00 15.65
N VAL A 132 4.95 0.17 14.39
CA VAL A 132 4.83 1.44 13.67
C VAL A 132 3.36 1.85 13.49
N LEU A 133 2.48 0.90 13.19
CA LEU A 133 1.03 1.15 13.09
C LEU A 133 0.43 1.55 14.44
N SER A 134 0.92 0.97 15.55
CA SER A 134 0.50 1.36 16.90
C SER A 134 0.98 2.77 17.26
N LEU A 135 2.17 3.19 16.80
CA LEU A 135 2.62 4.59 16.90
C LEU A 135 1.72 5.53 16.10
N LEU A 136 1.33 5.16 14.87
CA LEU A 136 0.38 5.95 14.08
C LEU A 136 -0.91 6.18 14.86
N LEU A 137 -1.47 5.13 15.48
CA LEU A 137 -2.67 5.26 16.29
C LEU A 137 -2.49 6.20 17.48
N ALA A 138 -1.32 6.19 18.13
CA ALA A 138 -1.04 7.12 19.22
C ALA A 138 -1.20 8.59 18.76
N PHE A 139 -0.73 8.96 17.56
CA PHE A 139 -0.86 10.32 17.01
C PHE A 139 -2.21 10.61 16.31
N TYR A 140 -3.07 9.60 16.14
CA TYR A 140 -4.29 9.73 15.34
C TYR A 140 -5.24 10.82 15.86
N VAL A 141 -5.52 10.86 17.16
CA VAL A 141 -6.44 11.88 17.72
C VAL A 141 -5.78 13.27 17.74
N PRO A 142 -4.53 13.45 18.19
CA PRO A 142 -3.94 14.80 18.23
C PRO A 142 -3.69 15.44 16.87
N ALA A 143 -3.55 14.64 15.81
CA ALA A 143 -3.44 15.13 14.44
C ALA A 143 -4.68 15.90 13.95
N ARG A 144 -5.83 15.78 14.63
CA ARG A 144 -7.00 16.62 14.35
C ARG A 144 -6.68 18.10 14.47
N GLU A 145 -5.92 18.46 15.50
CA GLU A 145 -5.69 19.86 15.89
C GLU A 145 -4.24 20.30 15.68
N HIS A 146 -3.28 19.37 15.70
CA HIS A 146 -1.85 19.70 15.74
C HIS A 146 -1.11 19.23 14.49
N TRP A 147 -0.49 20.16 13.76
CA TRP A 147 0.35 19.84 12.61
C TRP A 147 1.58 19.00 12.96
N GLY A 148 2.13 19.16 14.16
CA GLY A 148 3.18 18.28 14.66
C GLY A 148 2.80 16.80 14.58
N ALA A 149 1.63 16.45 15.09
CA ALA A 149 1.12 15.09 15.03
C ALA A 149 0.82 14.64 13.59
N ARG A 150 0.33 15.53 12.72
CA ARG A 150 0.16 15.25 11.27
C ARG A 150 1.49 14.90 10.59
N VAL A 151 2.55 15.64 10.88
CA VAL A 151 3.90 15.34 10.37
C VAL A 151 4.40 14.00 10.93
N ALA A 152 4.17 13.70 12.22
CA ALA A 152 4.51 12.40 12.79
C ALA A 152 3.79 11.25 12.05
N LEU A 153 2.49 11.39 11.80
CA LEU A 153 1.70 10.42 11.02
C LEU A 153 2.24 10.22 9.60
N PHE A 154 2.62 11.31 8.92
CA PHE A 154 3.22 11.25 7.59
C PHE A 154 4.55 10.48 7.59
N LEU A 155 5.47 10.83 8.50
CA LEU A 155 6.79 10.17 8.61
C LEU A 155 6.65 8.68 8.97
N LEU A 156 5.79 8.36 9.94
CA LEU A 156 5.53 6.97 10.34
C LEU A 156 4.82 6.18 9.23
N GLY A 157 3.99 6.82 8.40
CA GLY A 157 3.39 6.22 7.22
C GLY A 157 4.42 5.79 6.18
N ILE A 158 5.46 6.61 5.98
CA ILE A 158 6.60 6.25 5.12
C ILE A 158 7.36 5.05 5.71
N VAL A 159 7.67 5.09 7.01
CA VAL A 159 8.37 3.99 7.68
C VAL A 159 7.55 2.69 7.61
N ALA A 160 6.23 2.73 7.80
CA ALA A 160 5.37 1.56 7.69
C ALA A 160 5.46 0.90 6.30
N ALA A 161 5.52 1.71 5.23
CA ALA A 161 5.71 1.24 3.87
C ALA A 161 7.09 0.57 3.66
N TYR A 162 8.15 1.06 4.31
CA TYR A 162 9.50 0.46 4.26
C TYR A 162 9.70 -0.77 5.15
N VAL A 163 8.80 -0.99 6.12
CA VAL A 163 8.84 -2.19 6.97
C VAL A 163 8.05 -3.31 6.30
N HIS A 164 6.76 -3.08 6.00
CA HIS A 164 5.88 -4.11 5.46
C HIS A 164 4.70 -3.50 4.66
N PRO A 165 4.84 -3.36 3.33
CA PRO A 165 3.83 -2.70 2.49
C PRO A 165 2.42 -3.29 2.55
N THR A 166 2.28 -4.61 2.52
CA THR A 166 0.95 -5.23 2.42
C THR A 166 0.13 -5.01 3.69
N THR A 167 0.73 -5.22 4.87
CA THR A 167 0.13 -4.90 6.18
C THR A 167 -0.20 -3.40 6.30
N CYS A 168 0.67 -2.53 5.79
CA CYS A 168 0.43 -1.09 5.73
C CYS A 168 -0.83 -0.73 4.92
N VAL A 169 -1.00 -1.33 3.74
CA VAL A 169 -2.19 -1.14 2.88
C VAL A 169 -3.46 -1.67 3.56
N ILE A 170 -3.40 -2.87 4.14
CA ILE A 170 -4.50 -3.48 4.91
C ILE A 170 -4.96 -2.57 6.05
N PHE A 171 -4.01 -1.95 6.76
CA PHE A 171 -4.32 -0.98 7.81
C PHE A 171 -4.99 0.29 7.27
N GLY A 172 -4.50 0.83 6.15
CA GLY A 172 -5.13 1.96 5.47
C GLY A 172 -6.60 1.69 5.13
N PHE A 173 -6.93 0.50 4.63
CA PHE A 173 -8.32 0.09 4.40
C PHE A 173 -9.15 0.02 5.69
N SER A 174 -8.57 -0.46 6.79
CA SER A 174 -9.25 -0.51 8.09
C SER A 174 -9.60 0.90 8.60
N LEU A 175 -8.71 1.87 8.40
CA LEU A 175 -8.95 3.27 8.74
C LEU A 175 -10.01 3.92 7.84
N MET A 176 -10.01 3.62 6.54
CA MET A 176 -11.07 4.04 5.61
C MET A 176 -12.43 3.45 6.00
N ALA A 177 -12.48 2.21 6.47
CA ALA A 177 -13.71 1.61 6.98
C ALA A 177 -14.21 2.31 8.25
N ALA A 178 -13.31 2.70 9.16
CA ALA A 178 -13.65 3.50 10.33
C ALA A 178 -14.25 4.87 9.95
N PHE A 179 -13.66 5.55 8.97
CA PHE A 179 -14.24 6.77 8.39
C PHE A 179 -15.62 6.51 7.80
N GLY A 180 -15.78 5.45 7.01
CA GLY A 180 -17.07 5.05 6.44
C GLY A 180 -18.13 4.80 7.52
N LEU A 181 -17.77 4.13 8.62
CA LEU A 181 -18.65 3.94 9.77
C LEU A 181 -19.04 5.27 10.42
N HIS A 182 -18.13 6.23 10.56
CA HIS A 182 -18.45 7.57 11.06
C HIS A 182 -19.37 8.34 10.11
N VAL A 183 -19.18 8.24 8.80
CA VAL A 183 -20.12 8.81 7.81
C VAL A 183 -21.51 8.18 7.96
N LEU A 184 -21.60 6.86 8.09
CA LEU A 184 -22.88 6.16 8.26
C LEU A 184 -23.59 6.55 9.56
N THR A 185 -22.86 6.54 10.68
CA THR A 185 -23.41 6.84 12.02
C THR A 185 -23.74 8.33 12.20
N SER A 186 -23.05 9.22 11.49
CA SER A 186 -23.39 10.66 11.39
C SER A 186 -24.54 10.95 10.42
N ARG A 187 -25.23 9.91 9.91
CA ARG A 187 -26.33 10.01 8.93
C ARG A 187 -25.90 10.71 7.64
N PHE A 188 -24.71 10.37 7.15
CA PHE A 188 -24.08 10.90 5.94
C PHE A 188 -23.70 12.40 6.00
N ARG A 189 -23.47 12.94 7.20
CA ARG A 189 -22.89 14.28 7.37
C ARG A 189 -21.38 14.21 7.19
N ILE A 190 -20.94 14.17 5.93
CA ILE A 190 -19.54 13.98 5.54
C ILE A 190 -18.62 15.00 6.23
N GLY A 191 -19.03 16.28 6.35
CA GLY A 191 -18.26 17.31 7.05
C GLY A 191 -17.83 16.89 8.45
N THR A 192 -18.74 16.34 9.25
CA THR A 192 -18.42 15.91 10.62
C THR A 192 -17.42 14.75 10.68
N ALA A 193 -17.44 13.86 9.69
CA ALA A 193 -16.47 12.78 9.59
C ALA A 193 -15.11 13.30 9.08
N LEU A 194 -15.11 14.26 8.15
CA LEU A 194 -13.91 14.92 7.65
C LEU A 194 -13.18 15.70 8.75
N ASP A 195 -13.90 16.45 9.58
CA ASP A 195 -13.29 17.18 10.69
C ASP A 195 -12.66 16.22 11.71
N ARG A 196 -13.30 15.07 11.92
CA ARG A 196 -12.87 14.06 12.88
C ARG A 196 -11.67 13.24 12.39
N ASP A 197 -11.68 12.76 11.16
CA ASP A 197 -10.69 11.77 10.71
C ASP A 197 -9.84 12.28 9.54
N GLY A 198 -10.33 13.25 8.77
CA GLY A 198 -9.69 13.76 7.55
C GLY A 198 -8.22 14.12 7.73
N PRO A 199 -7.83 14.97 8.72
CA PRO A 199 -6.43 15.33 8.93
C PRO A 199 -5.51 14.13 9.16
N SER A 200 -5.96 13.17 9.97
CA SER A 200 -5.19 11.99 10.34
C SER A 200 -5.08 11.02 9.15
N LEU A 201 -6.20 10.73 8.49
CA LEU A 201 -6.26 9.86 7.32
C LEU A 201 -5.43 10.38 6.15
N MET A 202 -5.52 11.67 5.86
CA MET A 202 -4.72 12.29 4.80
C MET A 202 -3.24 12.19 5.13
N SER A 203 -2.83 12.52 6.36
CA SER A 203 -1.41 12.48 6.75
C SER A 203 -0.83 11.07 6.63
N ILE A 204 -1.56 10.06 7.14
CA ILE A 204 -1.19 8.65 7.05
C ILE A 204 -1.13 8.21 5.59
N GLY A 205 -2.22 8.43 4.84
CA GLY A 205 -2.35 8.02 3.45
C GLY A 205 -1.26 8.62 2.56
N PHE A 206 -0.99 9.93 2.67
CA PHE A 206 0.08 10.57 1.93
C PHE A 206 1.46 10.04 2.32
N GLY A 207 1.70 9.77 3.61
CA GLY A 207 2.96 9.16 4.07
C GLY A 207 3.18 7.78 3.45
N MET A 208 2.16 6.93 3.49
CA MET A 208 2.21 5.58 2.90
C MET A 208 2.41 5.63 1.38
N ILE A 209 1.62 6.46 0.68
CA ILE A 209 1.72 6.62 -0.78
C ILE A 209 3.09 7.16 -1.15
N PHE A 210 3.61 8.15 -0.42
CA PHE A 210 4.94 8.69 -0.66
C PHE A 210 6.02 7.62 -0.44
N GLY A 211 5.98 6.89 0.68
CA GLY A 211 6.91 5.80 0.96
C GLY A 211 6.91 4.73 -0.14
N LEU A 212 5.73 4.31 -0.60
CA LEU A 212 5.60 3.36 -1.72
C LEU A 212 6.12 3.96 -3.04
N ALA A 213 5.78 5.22 -3.34
CA ALA A 213 6.17 5.89 -4.58
C ALA A 213 7.68 6.17 -4.67
N THR A 214 8.38 6.34 -3.54
CA THR A 214 9.84 6.58 -3.56
C THR A 214 10.62 5.46 -4.23
N TRP A 215 10.08 4.24 -4.31
CA TRP A 215 10.71 3.12 -4.99
C TRP A 215 10.77 3.27 -6.52
N LEU A 216 9.91 4.08 -7.13
CA LEU A 216 10.03 4.45 -8.55
C LEU A 216 11.32 5.22 -8.84
N LEU A 217 11.81 5.95 -7.83
CA LEU A 217 13.04 6.72 -7.94
C LEU A 217 14.28 5.85 -7.70
N SER A 218 14.09 4.58 -7.34
CA SER A 218 15.16 3.62 -7.05
C SER A 218 16.26 4.22 -6.15
N PRO A 219 15.93 4.76 -4.96
CA PRO A 219 16.93 5.37 -4.07
C PRO A 219 18.03 4.37 -3.70
N TRP A 220 17.69 3.08 -3.67
CA TRP A 220 18.58 1.96 -3.36
C TRP A 220 19.33 1.42 -4.59
N GLY A 221 19.08 1.95 -5.79
CA GLY A 221 19.69 1.47 -7.04
C GLY A 221 18.98 0.28 -7.68
N VAL A 222 17.98 -0.32 -7.02
CA VAL A 222 17.14 -1.39 -7.57
C VAL A 222 15.67 -1.01 -7.47
N ALA A 223 14.94 -1.15 -8.58
CA ALA A 223 13.48 -1.12 -8.60
C ALA A 223 12.96 -2.55 -8.35
N GLY A 224 11.86 -2.70 -7.62
CA GLY A 224 11.29 -4.01 -7.30
C GLY A 224 9.76 -3.96 -7.21
N SER A 225 9.10 -5.12 -7.28
CA SER A 225 7.64 -5.22 -7.26
C SER A 225 7.09 -5.38 -5.84
N LEU A 226 5.88 -4.85 -5.59
CA LEU A 226 5.14 -5.20 -4.37
C LEU A 226 4.74 -6.67 -4.33
N ALA A 227 4.67 -7.36 -5.48
CA ALA A 227 4.36 -8.77 -5.59
C ALA A 227 5.45 -9.65 -4.94
N ASP A 228 6.72 -9.22 -4.99
CA ASP A 228 7.85 -9.91 -4.36
C ASP A 228 7.67 -10.02 -2.83
N ALA A 229 6.90 -9.10 -2.24
CA ALA A 229 6.58 -9.12 -0.82
C ALA A 229 5.44 -10.10 -0.46
N ALA A 230 4.77 -10.73 -1.44
CA ALA A 230 3.55 -11.50 -1.28
C ALA A 230 3.58 -12.84 -2.04
N LEU A 231 4.59 -13.68 -1.79
CA LEU A 231 4.66 -15.04 -2.35
C LEU A 231 3.91 -16.06 -1.47
N PRO A 232 2.79 -16.64 -1.95
CA PRO A 232 2.08 -17.68 -1.21
C PRO A 232 2.85 -19.01 -1.28
N PRO A 233 3.03 -19.73 -0.16
CA PRO A 233 3.59 -21.07 -0.20
C PRO A 233 2.66 -22.04 -0.97
N PRO A 234 3.21 -23.08 -1.62
CA PRO A 234 2.44 -24.04 -2.43
C PRO A 234 1.73 -25.09 -1.55
N TYR A 235 1.09 -24.69 -0.45
CA TYR A 235 0.44 -25.61 0.48
C TYR A 235 -1.06 -25.74 0.21
N THR A 236 -1.62 -26.92 0.50
CA THR A 236 -3.05 -27.20 0.33
C THR A 236 -3.93 -26.44 1.35
N GLN A 237 -5.22 -26.31 1.03
CA GLN A 237 -6.23 -25.70 1.91
C GLN A 237 -6.32 -26.39 3.28
N GLU A 238 -6.17 -27.72 3.34
CA GLU A 238 -6.23 -28.48 4.58
C GLU A 238 -5.09 -28.10 5.54
N VAL A 239 -3.86 -27.98 5.01
CA VAL A 239 -2.69 -27.52 5.78
C VAL A 239 -2.92 -26.12 6.32
N PHE A 240 -3.52 -25.24 5.51
CA PHE A 240 -3.90 -23.90 5.94
C PHE A 240 -4.88 -23.92 7.11
N GLN A 241 -5.97 -24.68 7.01
CA GLN A 241 -7.01 -24.75 8.04
C GLN A 241 -6.45 -25.29 9.37
N LYS A 242 -5.60 -26.32 9.31
CA LYS A 242 -4.93 -26.88 10.49
C LYS A 242 -3.99 -25.87 11.16
N ARG A 243 -3.27 -25.05 10.38
CA ARG A 243 -2.44 -23.98 10.94
C ARG A 243 -3.28 -22.87 11.57
N LEU A 244 -4.37 -22.48 10.90
CA LEU A 244 -5.27 -21.44 11.39
C LEU A 244 -5.91 -21.83 12.73
N SER A 245 -6.37 -23.08 12.88
CA SER A 245 -6.94 -23.56 14.15
C SER A 245 -5.90 -23.47 15.28
N GLY A 246 -4.68 -23.96 15.07
CA GLY A 246 -3.61 -23.87 16.06
C GLY A 246 -3.26 -22.43 16.46
N TRP A 247 -3.33 -21.47 15.52
CA TRP A 247 -3.12 -20.06 15.82
C TRP A 247 -4.25 -19.48 16.67
N VAL A 248 -5.51 -19.78 16.33
CA VAL A 248 -6.67 -19.33 17.11
C VAL A 248 -6.66 -19.93 18.52
N ASP A 249 -6.33 -21.22 18.65
CA ASP A 249 -6.26 -21.90 19.95
C ASP A 249 -5.18 -21.28 20.85
N SER A 250 -4.03 -20.90 20.27
CA SER A 250 -2.95 -20.25 21.01
C SER A 250 -3.35 -18.90 21.62
N LEU A 251 -4.36 -18.21 21.06
CA LEU A 251 -4.91 -16.96 21.61
C LEU A 251 -5.76 -17.18 22.86
N GLN A 252 -5.99 -18.43 23.28
CA GLN A 252 -6.83 -18.78 24.43
C GLN A 252 -8.23 -18.11 24.34
N PRO A 253 -9.03 -18.42 23.30
CA PRO A 253 -10.26 -17.69 23.00
C PRO A 253 -11.27 -17.68 24.15
N MET A 254 -11.27 -18.72 24.99
CA MET A 254 -12.10 -18.78 26.20
C MET A 254 -11.82 -17.66 27.22
N ILE A 255 -10.61 -17.11 27.21
CA ILE A 255 -10.20 -15.98 28.06
C ILE A 255 -10.30 -14.67 27.27
N THR A 256 -9.72 -14.64 26.07
CA THR A 256 -9.51 -13.40 25.32
C THR A 256 -10.77 -12.89 24.63
N PHE A 257 -11.57 -13.77 24.02
CA PHE A 257 -12.75 -13.33 23.24
C PHE A 257 -13.85 -12.73 24.10
N PRO A 258 -14.20 -13.26 25.29
CA PRO A 258 -15.18 -12.61 26.17
C PRO A 258 -14.80 -11.17 26.54
N LEU A 259 -13.51 -10.92 26.80
CA LEU A 259 -13.01 -9.57 27.10
C LEU A 259 -13.05 -8.66 25.86
N ILE A 260 -12.68 -9.16 24.69
CA ILE A 260 -12.78 -8.41 23.42
C ILE A 260 -14.24 -8.06 23.10
N LEU A 261 -15.17 -9.00 23.27
CA LEU A 261 -16.60 -8.77 23.11
C LEU A 261 -17.13 -7.77 24.14
N LEU A 262 -16.64 -7.82 25.38
CA LEU A 262 -16.96 -6.82 26.40
C LEU A 262 -16.47 -5.42 25.99
N ALA A 263 -15.30 -5.30 25.37
CA ALA A 263 -14.80 -4.02 24.85
C ALA A 263 -15.71 -3.47 23.74
N ILE A 264 -16.04 -4.29 22.75
CA ILE A 264 -16.93 -3.89 21.63
C ILE A 264 -18.32 -3.53 22.18
N GLY A 265 -18.87 -4.37 23.05
CA GLY A 265 -20.15 -4.14 23.71
C GLY A 265 -20.16 -2.85 24.54
N TRP A 266 -19.06 -2.55 25.24
CA TRP A 266 -18.89 -1.31 25.99
C TRP A 266 -18.86 -0.08 25.09
N VAL A 267 -18.11 -0.11 23.98
CA VAL A 267 -18.05 0.98 23.00
C VAL A 267 -19.45 1.29 22.45
N ILE A 268 -20.20 0.25 22.09
CA ILE A 268 -21.59 0.38 21.60
C ILE A 268 -22.52 0.89 22.71
N TYR A 269 -22.47 0.28 23.91
CA TYR A 269 -23.31 0.66 25.05
C TYR A 269 -23.11 2.12 25.44
N ARG A 270 -21.85 2.56 25.55
CA ARG A 270 -21.52 3.92 25.95
C ARG A 270 -21.95 4.94 24.91
N SER A 271 -21.69 4.67 23.63
CA SER A 271 -22.18 5.49 22.51
C SER A 271 -23.71 5.69 22.57
N ARG A 272 -24.47 4.60 22.82
CA ARG A 272 -25.93 4.67 22.95
C ARG A 272 -26.40 5.38 24.22
N LYS A 273 -25.77 5.11 25.37
CA LYS A 273 -26.16 5.66 26.67
C LYS A 273 -25.88 7.15 26.76
N ASP A 274 -24.68 7.56 26.38
CA ASP A 274 -24.22 8.94 26.50
C ASP A 274 -24.81 9.84 25.39
N ARG A 275 -25.49 9.24 24.40
CA ARG A 275 -25.99 9.91 23.17
C ARG A 275 -24.89 10.71 22.47
N GLN A 276 -23.65 10.24 22.57
CA GLN A 276 -22.45 10.82 21.96
C GLN A 276 -21.86 9.80 20.99
N THR A 277 -21.02 10.26 20.06
CA THR A 277 -20.26 9.36 19.20
C THR A 277 -19.37 8.45 20.04
N ALA A 278 -19.18 7.20 19.60
CA ALA A 278 -18.25 6.27 20.22
C ALA A 278 -16.84 6.86 20.32
N ASP A 279 -16.08 6.44 21.33
CA ASP A 279 -14.68 6.84 21.51
C ASP A 279 -13.82 6.35 20.35
N THR A 280 -12.87 7.18 19.92
CA THR A 280 -12.08 6.90 18.71
C THR A 280 -11.24 5.65 18.90
N ALA A 281 -10.67 5.46 20.08
CA ALA A 281 -9.83 4.31 20.37
C ALA A 281 -10.60 2.99 20.24
N GLY A 282 -11.77 2.89 20.86
CA GLY A 282 -12.64 1.73 20.75
C GLY A 282 -13.14 1.47 19.33
N THR A 283 -13.58 2.52 18.62
CA THR A 283 -14.06 2.38 17.24
C THR A 283 -12.98 1.93 16.27
N ILE A 284 -11.81 2.58 16.28
CA ILE A 284 -10.71 2.18 15.40
C ILE A 284 -10.21 0.78 15.74
N SER A 285 -10.09 0.45 17.03
CA SER A 285 -9.67 -0.91 17.44
C SER A 285 -10.65 -1.98 16.93
N ALA A 286 -11.96 -1.72 16.98
CA ALA A 286 -12.97 -2.63 16.43
C ALA A 286 -12.91 -2.73 14.91
N MET A 287 -12.74 -1.62 14.20
CA MET A 287 -12.65 -1.60 12.73
C MET A 287 -11.35 -2.24 12.23
N TRP A 288 -10.29 -2.21 13.03
CA TRP A 288 -9.04 -2.89 12.72
C TRP A 288 -9.09 -4.42 12.95
N LEU A 289 -10.26 -4.99 13.29
CA LEU A 289 -10.52 -6.43 13.16
C LEU A 289 -10.88 -6.85 11.73
N LEU A 290 -11.28 -5.93 10.85
CA LEU A 290 -11.69 -6.24 9.47
C LEU A 290 -10.67 -7.08 8.68
N PRO A 291 -9.35 -6.90 8.82
CA PRO A 291 -8.37 -7.77 8.18
C PRO A 291 -8.57 -9.26 8.46
N LEU A 292 -9.08 -9.61 9.65
CA LEU A 292 -9.33 -11.00 10.05
C LEU A 292 -10.42 -11.66 9.19
N LEU A 293 -11.29 -10.91 8.51
CA LEU A 293 -12.24 -11.47 7.56
C LEU A 293 -11.54 -12.16 6.38
N GLY A 294 -10.34 -11.69 6.01
CA GLY A 294 -9.53 -12.30 4.96
C GLY A 294 -9.12 -13.75 5.27
N MET A 295 -9.09 -14.15 6.54
CA MET A 295 -8.83 -15.55 6.94
C MET A 295 -9.89 -16.52 6.44
N PHE A 296 -11.10 -16.03 6.14
CA PHE A 296 -12.21 -16.82 5.62
C PHE A 296 -12.26 -16.81 4.08
N GLY A 297 -11.21 -16.34 3.40
CA GLY A 297 -11.15 -16.35 1.93
C GLY A 297 -11.37 -17.74 1.31
N TRP A 298 -10.97 -18.80 2.01
CA TRP A 298 -11.23 -20.20 1.60
C TRP A 298 -12.72 -20.55 1.50
N VAL A 299 -13.60 -19.85 2.23
CA VAL A 299 -15.06 -20.03 2.13
C VAL A 299 -15.57 -19.57 0.76
N ALA A 300 -14.88 -18.61 0.14
CA ALA A 300 -15.18 -18.12 -1.21
C ALA A 300 -14.43 -18.89 -2.32
N GLY A 301 -13.82 -20.05 -1.99
CA GLY A 301 -13.05 -20.85 -2.96
C GLY A 301 -11.65 -20.32 -3.26
N ALA A 302 -11.20 -19.28 -2.56
CA ALA A 302 -9.89 -18.70 -2.81
C ALA A 302 -8.77 -19.59 -2.26
N ALA A 303 -7.81 -19.94 -3.11
CA ALA A 303 -6.72 -20.86 -2.81
C ALA A 303 -5.46 -20.16 -2.24
N TYR A 304 -5.58 -19.00 -1.57
CA TYR A 304 -4.42 -18.35 -0.96
C TYR A 304 -4.24 -18.70 0.52
N PRO A 305 -3.04 -19.11 0.96
CA PRO A 305 -2.77 -19.55 2.31
C PRO A 305 -2.43 -18.36 3.24
N TYR A 306 -3.31 -17.37 3.38
CA TYR A 306 -2.98 -16.14 4.12
C TYR A 306 -3.50 -16.10 5.58
N TYR A 307 -3.06 -17.02 6.44
CA TYR A 307 -3.34 -16.98 7.89
C TYR A 307 -2.61 -15.80 8.54
N ARG A 308 -1.70 -15.17 7.79
CA ARG A 308 -1.01 -13.92 8.10
C ARG A 308 -1.96 -12.71 8.30
N PHE A 309 -3.25 -12.80 7.97
CA PHE A 309 -4.20 -11.78 8.42
C PHE A 309 -4.26 -11.67 9.95
N MET A 310 -4.00 -12.77 10.69
CA MET A 310 -3.96 -12.75 12.17
C MET A 310 -2.83 -11.88 12.72
N ASN A 311 -1.69 -11.85 12.04
CA ASN A 311 -0.53 -11.07 12.47
C ASN A 311 -0.35 -9.76 11.69
N ALA A 312 -1.41 -9.32 11.00
CA ALA A 312 -1.51 -8.02 10.33
C ALA A 312 -2.29 -6.96 11.14
N THR A 313 -2.66 -7.26 12.40
CA THR A 313 -3.41 -6.33 13.26
C THR A 313 -3.03 -6.44 14.74
N THR A 314 -3.02 -5.31 15.46
CA THR A 314 -2.98 -5.28 16.94
C THR A 314 -4.34 -4.97 17.56
N ALA A 315 -5.43 -5.03 16.77
CA ALA A 315 -6.79 -4.82 17.26
C ALA A 315 -7.16 -5.73 18.44
N LEU A 316 -6.75 -7.00 18.39
CA LEU A 316 -6.98 -7.96 19.48
C LEU A 316 -6.31 -7.49 20.78
N MET A 317 -5.10 -6.92 20.71
CA MET A 317 -4.35 -6.41 21.87
C MET A 317 -5.04 -5.18 22.48
N ALA A 318 -5.43 -4.22 21.64
CA ALA A 318 -6.12 -3.01 22.10
C ALA A 318 -7.49 -3.33 22.70
N LEU A 319 -8.30 -4.16 22.03
CA LEU A 319 -9.63 -4.55 22.52
C LEU A 319 -9.55 -5.41 23.79
N LEU A 320 -8.59 -6.33 23.88
CA LEU A 320 -8.36 -7.12 25.09
C LEU A 320 -8.02 -6.21 26.28
N GLY A 321 -7.15 -5.20 26.06
CA GLY A 321 -6.82 -4.18 27.06
C GLY A 321 -8.02 -3.36 27.51
N ILE A 322 -8.82 -2.85 26.55
CA ILE A 322 -10.06 -2.10 26.85
C ILE A 322 -11.06 -2.98 27.60
N GLY A 323 -11.25 -4.23 27.18
CA GLY A 323 -12.20 -5.16 27.79
C GLY A 323 -11.83 -5.53 29.23
N ALA A 324 -10.57 -5.88 29.45
CA ALA A 324 -10.04 -6.13 30.79
C ALA A 324 -10.16 -4.88 31.68
N TRP A 325 -9.87 -3.69 31.16
CA TRP A 325 -10.10 -2.44 31.89
C TRP A 325 -11.58 -2.23 32.24
N VAL A 326 -12.51 -2.45 31.33
CA VAL A 326 -13.96 -2.32 31.61
C VAL A 326 -14.37 -3.26 32.75
N ALA A 327 -13.94 -4.52 32.70
CA ALA A 327 -14.24 -5.50 33.73
C ALA A 327 -13.65 -5.10 35.10
N ILE A 328 -12.36 -4.74 35.14
CA ILE A 328 -11.68 -4.34 36.37
C ILE A 328 -12.28 -3.05 36.93
N ALA A 329 -12.48 -2.02 36.11
CA ALA A 329 -13.05 -0.75 36.52
C ALA A 329 -14.49 -0.90 37.05
N TRP A 330 -15.26 -1.86 36.52
CA TRP A 330 -16.58 -2.20 37.05
C TRP A 330 -16.51 -2.89 38.42
N LEU A 331 -15.57 -3.83 38.59
CA LEU A 331 -15.35 -4.52 39.88
C LEU A 331 -14.88 -3.53 40.96
N LEU A 332 -13.94 -2.64 40.64
CA LEU A 332 -13.38 -1.67 41.59
C LEU A 332 -14.41 -0.65 42.12
N LYS A 333 -15.59 -0.53 41.49
CA LYS A 333 -16.70 0.31 41.99
C LYS A 333 -17.52 -0.34 43.10
N ARG A 334 -17.33 -1.63 43.41
CA ARG A 334 -18.08 -2.35 44.45
C ARG A 334 -17.65 -1.94 45.86
N GLN A 335 -18.61 -1.89 46.79
CA GLN A 335 -18.41 -1.46 48.18
C GLN A 335 -18.90 -2.52 49.18
N GLY A 336 -18.51 -2.38 50.45
CA GLY A 336 -18.89 -3.30 51.53
C GLY A 336 -18.38 -4.73 51.34
N ALA A 337 -19.14 -5.73 51.77
CA ALA A 337 -18.77 -7.15 51.69
C ALA A 337 -18.48 -7.63 50.24
N THR A 338 -19.09 -7.00 49.23
CA THR A 338 -18.85 -7.33 47.81
C THR A 338 -17.48 -6.88 47.29
N LYS A 339 -16.75 -6.03 48.03
CA LYS A 339 -15.41 -5.55 47.66
C LYS A 339 -14.37 -6.67 47.66
N LEU A 340 -14.48 -7.64 48.58
CA LEU A 340 -13.57 -8.80 48.61
C LEU A 340 -13.73 -9.66 47.35
N VAL A 341 -14.98 -9.98 46.99
CA VAL A 341 -15.31 -10.71 45.75
C VAL A 341 -14.84 -9.94 44.52
N ALA A 342 -14.98 -8.61 44.53
CA ALA A 342 -14.50 -7.77 43.44
C ALA A 342 -12.98 -7.86 43.25
N TRP A 343 -12.20 -7.81 44.34
CA TRP A 343 -10.74 -7.98 44.27
C TRP A 343 -10.33 -9.36 43.78
N VAL A 344 -11.02 -10.43 44.20
CA VAL A 344 -10.82 -11.78 43.65
C VAL A 344 -11.06 -11.78 42.14
N GLY A 345 -12.12 -11.12 41.67
CA GLY A 345 -12.38 -10.96 40.23
C GLY A 345 -11.27 -10.18 39.49
N VAL A 346 -10.73 -9.11 40.09
CA VAL A 346 -9.62 -8.35 39.50
C VAL A 346 -8.37 -9.22 39.39
N VAL A 347 -8.02 -9.94 40.46
CA VAL A 347 -6.89 -10.88 40.46
C VAL A 347 -7.10 -12.00 39.44
N ALA A 348 -8.33 -12.51 39.28
CA ALA A 348 -8.63 -13.52 38.26
C ALA A 348 -8.45 -12.99 36.82
N ILE A 349 -8.84 -11.75 36.53
CA ILE A 349 -8.65 -11.13 35.21
C ILE A 349 -7.16 -10.88 34.91
N VAL A 350 -6.41 -10.32 35.87
CA VAL A 350 -4.97 -10.10 35.69
C VAL A 350 -4.23 -11.44 35.59
N GLY A 351 -4.62 -12.41 36.43
CA GLY A 351 -4.09 -13.76 36.44
C GLY A 351 -4.37 -14.51 35.14
N SER A 352 -5.53 -14.31 34.51
CA SER A 352 -5.84 -14.95 33.22
C SER A 352 -4.98 -14.38 32.08
N LEU A 353 -4.70 -13.07 32.05
CA LEU A 353 -3.73 -12.49 31.11
C LEU A 353 -2.31 -13.02 31.37
N GLY A 354 -1.92 -13.16 32.64
CA GLY A 354 -0.67 -13.81 33.03
C GLY A 354 -0.59 -15.28 32.59
N PHE A 355 -1.71 -16.01 32.66
CA PHE A 355 -1.82 -17.39 32.18
C PHE A 355 -1.66 -17.46 30.66
N VAL A 356 -2.30 -16.57 29.89
CA VAL A 356 -2.11 -16.50 28.43
C VAL A 356 -0.64 -16.26 28.09
N TRP A 357 0.01 -15.31 28.78
CA TRP A 357 1.44 -15.05 28.61
C TRP A 357 2.29 -16.29 28.92
N ALA A 358 2.05 -16.95 30.05
CA ALA A 358 2.82 -18.12 30.49
C ALA A 358 2.65 -19.30 29.53
N LYS A 359 1.41 -19.56 29.05
CA LYS A 359 1.14 -20.60 28.06
C LYS A 359 1.77 -20.29 26.71
N GLY A 360 1.71 -19.03 26.26
CA GLY A 360 2.41 -18.60 25.04
C GLY A 360 3.92 -18.77 25.16
N ARG A 361 4.50 -18.37 26.30
CA ARG A 361 5.93 -18.53 26.60
C ARG A 361 6.35 -20.00 26.56
N GLU A 362 5.57 -20.89 27.17
CA GLU A 362 5.79 -22.34 27.16
C GLU A 362 5.67 -22.91 25.74
N ALA A 363 4.61 -22.58 25.02
CA ALA A 363 4.38 -23.07 23.65
C ALA A 363 5.41 -22.58 22.63
N ALA A 364 5.95 -21.37 22.84
CA ALA A 364 7.04 -20.82 22.04
C ALA A 364 8.43 -21.30 22.49
N GLN A 365 8.52 -22.08 23.58
CA GLN A 365 9.77 -22.43 24.27
C GLN A 365 10.68 -21.21 24.40
N TRP A 366 10.11 -20.11 24.90
CA TRP A 366 10.76 -18.81 24.90
C TRP A 366 11.94 -18.78 25.87
N ALA A 367 13.13 -18.54 25.31
CA ALA A 367 14.41 -18.56 26.00
C ALA A 367 14.82 -19.94 26.54
N ASP A 368 14.35 -21.00 25.86
CA ASP A 368 14.91 -22.35 25.96
C ASP A 368 16.24 -22.39 25.18
N GLN A 369 17.28 -22.99 25.76
CA GLN A 369 18.61 -23.08 25.13
C GLN A 369 18.58 -23.97 23.88
N ASP A 370 17.67 -24.94 23.86
CA ASP A 370 17.51 -25.89 22.76
C ASP A 370 16.56 -25.36 21.67
N ASN A 371 15.86 -24.24 21.91
CA ASN A 371 14.95 -23.62 20.94
C ASN A 371 15.39 -22.21 20.56
N GLN A 372 16.38 -22.17 19.68
CA GLN A 372 16.93 -20.95 19.09
C GLN A 372 16.65 -20.92 17.59
N TRP A 373 16.54 -19.73 17.00
CA TRP A 373 16.35 -19.65 15.55
C TRP A 373 17.58 -20.12 14.76
N ILE A 374 18.74 -20.02 15.40
CA ILE A 374 20.00 -20.63 14.99
C ILE A 374 20.65 -21.15 16.26
N ASP A 375 20.84 -22.47 16.31
CA ASP A 375 21.43 -23.14 17.46
C ASP A 375 22.95 -22.94 17.51
N GLN A 376 23.55 -23.26 18.66
CA GLN A 376 24.98 -23.10 18.88
C GLN A 376 25.81 -23.98 17.93
N PRO A 377 25.47 -25.27 17.69
CA PRO A 377 26.16 -26.11 16.71
C PRO A 377 26.19 -25.51 15.30
N THR A 378 25.07 -25.00 14.79
CA THR A 378 25.04 -24.36 13.47
C THR A 378 25.92 -23.11 13.44
N ARG A 379 25.91 -22.28 14.50
CA ARG A 379 26.77 -21.07 14.54
C ARG A 379 28.25 -21.44 14.53
N THR A 380 28.64 -22.46 15.29
CA THR A 380 29.99 -23.01 15.32
C THR A 380 30.40 -23.56 13.95
N ALA A 381 29.53 -24.36 13.31
CA ALA A 381 29.74 -24.87 11.96
C ALA A 381 29.89 -23.76 10.92
N LEU A 382 29.03 -22.74 10.96
CA LEU A 382 29.08 -21.62 10.03
C LEU A 382 30.29 -20.71 10.26
N ALA A 383 30.85 -20.63 11.47
CA ALA A 383 32.12 -19.94 11.71
C ALA A 383 33.28 -20.62 10.98
N ALA A 384 33.30 -21.96 10.96
CA ALA A 384 34.28 -22.71 10.17
C ALA A 384 34.11 -22.49 8.66
N VAL A 385 32.87 -22.47 8.16
CA VAL A 385 32.58 -22.13 6.75
C VAL A 385 33.10 -20.74 6.42
N ARG A 386 32.80 -19.76 7.26
CA ARG A 386 33.23 -18.38 7.09
C ARG A 386 34.75 -18.28 6.94
N ALA A 387 35.48 -18.94 7.85
CA ALA A 387 36.93 -18.94 7.82
C ALA A 387 37.48 -19.54 6.51
N ILE A 388 36.90 -20.63 6.01
CA ILE A 388 37.30 -21.17 4.69
C ILE A 388 37.03 -20.15 3.58
N VAL A 389 35.82 -19.61 3.53
CA VAL A 389 35.40 -18.69 2.46
C VAL A 389 36.26 -17.42 2.42
N GLU A 390 36.69 -16.91 3.57
CA GLU A 390 37.57 -15.73 3.67
C GLU A 390 39.03 -16.01 3.25
N HIS A 391 39.47 -17.28 3.25
CA HIS A 391 40.83 -17.69 2.86
C HIS A 391 40.90 -18.34 1.48
N GLU A 392 39.78 -18.40 0.76
CA GLU A 392 39.67 -19.02 -0.58
C GLU A 392 39.38 -17.97 -1.66
N PRO A 393 39.79 -18.22 -2.92
CA PRO A 393 39.53 -17.33 -4.04
C PRO A 393 38.05 -16.97 -4.22
N GLU A 394 37.78 -15.73 -4.64
CA GLU A 394 36.42 -15.20 -4.82
C GLU A 394 35.65 -15.84 -6.00
N ASP A 395 36.34 -16.49 -6.94
CA ASP A 395 35.74 -17.14 -8.11
C ASP A 395 35.17 -18.54 -7.82
N ARG A 396 35.35 -19.06 -6.60
CA ARG A 396 34.82 -20.36 -6.19
C ARG A 396 33.36 -20.25 -5.73
N PRO A 397 32.38 -20.89 -6.39
CA PRO A 397 30.99 -20.87 -5.91
C PRO A 397 30.84 -21.63 -4.58
N ILE A 398 29.89 -21.25 -3.74
CA ILE A 398 29.65 -21.87 -2.42
C ILE A 398 28.33 -22.63 -2.44
N VAL A 399 28.35 -23.91 -2.11
CA VAL A 399 27.17 -24.77 -2.12
C VAL A 399 26.95 -25.38 -0.74
N PHE A 400 25.77 -25.17 -0.16
CA PHE A 400 25.32 -25.90 1.01
C PHE A 400 24.42 -27.06 0.59
N VAL A 401 24.72 -28.27 1.04
CA VAL A 401 23.83 -29.42 0.85
C VAL A 401 22.82 -29.44 2.00
N VAL A 402 21.53 -29.40 1.65
CA VAL A 402 20.41 -29.38 2.59
C VAL A 402 19.42 -30.47 2.19
N ASN A 403 19.00 -31.31 3.13
CA ASN A 403 17.99 -32.33 2.90
C ASN A 403 17.12 -32.46 4.16
N PHE A 404 15.80 -32.59 3.98
CA PHE A 404 14.87 -32.77 5.10
C PHE A 404 13.86 -33.89 4.85
N GLY A 405 14.23 -34.85 3.99
CA GLY A 405 13.42 -36.00 3.66
C GLY A 405 12.12 -35.66 2.94
N ASP A 406 11.31 -36.69 2.74
CA ASP A 406 10.12 -36.64 1.88
C ASP A 406 8.93 -35.97 2.58
N THR A 407 8.93 -34.64 2.67
CA THR A 407 7.93 -33.86 3.41
C THR A 407 7.32 -32.72 2.61
N TYR A 408 6.00 -32.51 2.77
CA TYR A 408 5.29 -31.35 2.21
C TYR A 408 5.84 -30.01 2.74
N GLN A 409 6.58 -30.02 3.86
CA GLN A 409 7.18 -28.82 4.45
C GLN A 409 8.46 -28.36 3.74
N SER A 410 8.90 -29.06 2.69
CA SER A 410 10.15 -28.80 1.96
C SER A 410 10.34 -27.35 1.54
N TYR A 411 9.29 -26.66 1.07
CA TYR A 411 9.35 -25.23 0.74
C TYR A 411 9.79 -24.38 1.95
N GLY A 412 9.25 -24.68 3.13
CA GLY A 412 9.52 -23.95 4.37
C GLY A 412 10.93 -24.22 4.88
N TRP A 413 11.34 -25.49 4.94
CA TRP A 413 12.67 -25.88 5.40
C TRP A 413 13.79 -25.42 4.46
N ALA A 414 13.61 -25.58 3.15
CA ALA A 414 14.55 -25.05 2.16
C ALA A 414 14.72 -23.53 2.32
N LYS A 415 13.62 -22.80 2.56
CA LYS A 415 13.66 -21.36 2.83
C LYS A 415 14.39 -21.03 4.14
N THR A 416 14.09 -21.73 5.22
CA THR A 416 14.71 -21.47 6.52
C THR A 416 16.22 -21.70 6.45
N PHE A 417 16.65 -22.91 6.06
CA PHE A 417 18.06 -23.29 6.11
C PHE A 417 18.93 -22.54 5.10
N THR A 418 18.40 -22.19 3.92
CA THR A 418 19.12 -21.33 2.97
C THR A 418 19.29 -19.90 3.50
N ASN A 419 18.33 -19.36 4.26
CA ASN A 419 18.56 -18.08 4.92
C ASN A 419 19.59 -18.22 6.03
N VAL A 420 19.55 -19.30 6.82
CA VAL A 420 20.48 -19.54 7.93
C VAL A 420 21.91 -19.69 7.40
N SER A 421 22.14 -20.50 6.37
CA SER A 421 23.47 -20.71 5.78
C SER A 421 24.11 -19.39 5.32
N ARG A 422 23.33 -18.51 4.68
CA ARG A 422 23.78 -17.17 4.26
C ARG A 422 24.17 -16.26 5.42
N THR A 423 23.64 -16.45 6.63
CA THR A 423 24.05 -15.63 7.79
C THR A 423 25.49 -15.88 8.21
N GLY A 424 26.04 -17.07 7.90
CA GLY A 424 27.42 -17.43 8.19
C GLY A 424 28.42 -16.86 7.20
N LEU A 425 27.98 -16.36 6.06
CA LEU A 425 28.88 -15.94 4.98
C LEU A 425 29.26 -14.46 5.09
N PRO A 426 30.48 -14.09 4.66
CA PRO A 426 30.80 -12.71 4.30
C PRO A 426 29.82 -12.18 3.26
N GLY A 427 29.49 -10.89 3.29
CA GLY A 427 28.38 -10.39 2.47
C GLY A 427 28.63 -10.47 0.97
N GLU A 428 29.86 -10.26 0.49
CA GLU A 428 30.19 -10.48 -0.92
C GLU A 428 30.02 -11.96 -1.34
N ALA A 429 30.29 -12.89 -0.42
CA ALA A 429 30.18 -14.32 -0.67
C ALA A 429 28.73 -14.81 -0.76
N VAL A 430 27.76 -14.06 -0.22
CA VAL A 430 26.33 -14.38 -0.31
C VAL A 430 25.87 -14.46 -1.77
N LYS A 431 26.42 -13.60 -2.65
CA LYS A 431 26.07 -13.55 -4.08
C LYS A 431 26.44 -14.84 -4.83
N ARG A 432 27.57 -15.43 -4.46
CA ARG A 432 28.08 -16.69 -5.03
C ARG A 432 27.67 -17.93 -4.23
N SER A 433 26.66 -17.81 -3.35
CA SER A 433 26.20 -18.88 -2.48
C SER A 433 24.83 -19.44 -2.89
N MET A 434 24.76 -20.77 -2.96
CA MET A 434 23.52 -21.48 -3.29
C MET A 434 23.32 -22.71 -2.40
N THR A 435 22.09 -23.21 -2.39
CA THR A 435 21.72 -24.44 -1.70
C THR A 435 21.47 -25.52 -2.75
N TYR A 436 22.05 -26.70 -2.57
CA TYR A 436 21.57 -27.91 -3.23
C TYR A 436 20.57 -28.60 -2.28
N PHE A 437 19.32 -28.74 -2.70
CA PHE A 437 18.27 -29.34 -1.89
C PHE A 437 18.08 -30.83 -2.26
N GLY A 438 18.81 -31.72 -1.58
CA GLY A 438 18.81 -33.16 -1.89
C GLY A 438 19.94 -33.96 -1.24
N ALA A 439 20.06 -35.21 -1.68
CA ALA A 439 21.08 -36.17 -1.28
C ALA A 439 22.48 -35.80 -1.80
N VAL A 440 23.52 -36.03 -1.01
CA VAL A 440 24.92 -35.81 -1.40
C VAL A 440 25.29 -36.63 -2.65
N ASP A 441 24.82 -37.88 -2.74
CA ASP A 441 25.16 -38.74 -3.87
C ASP A 441 24.50 -38.28 -5.17
N ASP A 442 23.30 -37.69 -5.10
CA ASP A 442 22.65 -37.09 -6.27
C ASP A 442 23.33 -35.79 -6.69
N PHE A 443 23.83 -35.00 -5.74
CA PHE A 443 24.65 -33.82 -6.03
C PHE A 443 25.94 -34.20 -6.77
N LEU A 444 26.64 -35.25 -6.32
CA LEU A 444 27.84 -35.78 -6.98
C LEU A 444 27.54 -36.36 -8.36
N ALA A 445 26.34 -36.93 -8.55
CA ALA A 445 25.84 -37.41 -9.84
C ALA A 445 25.25 -36.30 -10.72
N ASP A 446 25.32 -35.04 -10.28
CA ASP A 446 24.84 -33.85 -10.98
C ASP A 446 23.35 -33.88 -11.38
N ARG A 447 22.50 -34.48 -10.53
CA ARG A 447 21.06 -34.62 -10.78
C ARG A 447 20.23 -34.11 -9.59
N PRO A 448 18.96 -33.73 -9.78
CA PRO A 448 18.09 -33.43 -8.65
C PRO A 448 17.68 -34.72 -7.92
N THR A 449 17.60 -34.67 -6.58
CA THR A 449 16.99 -35.76 -5.80
C THR A 449 15.50 -35.82 -6.03
N VAL A 450 14.97 -37.03 -6.28
CA VAL A 450 13.55 -37.27 -6.53
C VAL A 450 13.00 -38.24 -5.50
N LEU A 451 12.02 -37.78 -4.71
CA LEU A 451 11.28 -38.55 -3.72
C LEU A 451 9.79 -38.63 -4.10
N THR A 452 8.88 -38.95 -3.17
CA THR A 452 7.45 -39.12 -3.49
C THR A 452 6.64 -37.83 -3.43
N ASP A 453 7.00 -36.86 -2.58
CA ASP A 453 6.28 -35.60 -2.42
C ASP A 453 6.55 -34.62 -3.59
N GLU A 454 5.49 -34.08 -4.16
CA GLU A 454 5.58 -33.16 -5.29
C GLU A 454 6.24 -31.82 -4.93
N THR A 455 6.03 -31.33 -3.70
CA THR A 455 6.64 -30.09 -3.23
C THR A 455 8.15 -30.28 -3.07
N TYR A 456 8.58 -31.40 -2.47
CA TYR A 456 10.00 -31.76 -2.38
C TYR A 456 10.64 -31.78 -3.78
N ASN A 457 10.03 -32.54 -4.71
CA ASN A 457 10.54 -32.69 -6.08
C ASN A 457 10.62 -31.35 -6.82
N LYS A 458 9.64 -30.47 -6.62
CA LYS A 458 9.65 -29.11 -7.18
C LYS A 458 10.80 -28.27 -6.61
N MET A 459 11.02 -28.32 -5.30
CA MET A 459 12.11 -27.58 -4.64
C MET A 459 13.48 -28.10 -5.08
N SER A 460 13.70 -29.42 -5.03
CA SER A 460 14.93 -30.08 -5.47
C SER A 460 15.32 -29.69 -6.90
N ARG A 461 14.38 -29.79 -7.85
CA ARG A 461 14.61 -29.36 -9.25
C ARG A 461 14.82 -27.85 -9.42
N GLY A 462 14.24 -27.03 -8.55
CA GLY A 462 14.43 -25.58 -8.56
C GLY A 462 15.84 -25.21 -8.14
N PHE A 463 16.26 -25.70 -6.97
CA PHE A 463 17.60 -25.48 -6.44
C PHE A 463 18.71 -26.12 -7.29
N HIS A 464 18.48 -27.30 -7.86
CA HIS A 464 19.46 -27.93 -8.77
C HIS A 464 19.73 -27.06 -10.01
N ARG A 465 18.69 -26.48 -10.62
CA ARG A 465 18.86 -25.56 -11.76
C ARG A 465 19.70 -24.34 -11.38
N GLU A 466 19.43 -23.75 -10.23
CA GLU A 466 20.22 -22.61 -9.75
C GLU A 466 21.69 -22.95 -9.48
N VAL A 467 21.96 -24.16 -8.99
CA VAL A 467 23.34 -24.64 -8.85
C VAL A 467 24.02 -24.78 -10.22
N GLN A 468 23.29 -25.14 -11.29
CA GLN A 468 23.83 -25.14 -12.66
C GLN A 468 24.10 -23.73 -13.16
N ASP A 469 23.13 -22.83 -13.02
CA ASP A 469 23.25 -21.43 -13.46
C ASP A 469 24.48 -20.76 -12.79
N LEU A 470 24.71 -21.04 -11.51
CA LEU A 470 25.88 -20.53 -10.78
C LEU A 470 27.21 -21.07 -11.32
N ARG A 471 27.26 -22.32 -11.79
CA ARG A 471 28.47 -22.89 -12.41
C ARG A 471 28.78 -22.30 -13.78
N GLU A 472 27.77 -21.74 -14.46
CA GLU A 472 27.98 -20.96 -15.68
C GLU A 472 28.56 -19.58 -15.38
N GLU A 473 28.17 -18.96 -14.26
CA GLU A 473 28.64 -17.64 -13.84
C GLU A 473 30.04 -17.67 -13.20
N TYR A 474 30.34 -18.70 -12.40
CA TYR A 474 31.60 -18.84 -11.66
C TYR A 474 32.38 -20.08 -12.13
N SER A 475 33.57 -19.87 -12.70
CA SER A 475 34.40 -20.95 -13.28
C SER A 475 35.24 -21.73 -12.26
N GLY A 476 35.34 -21.27 -11.02
CA GLY A 476 36.10 -21.94 -9.96
C GLY A 476 35.43 -23.22 -9.48
N GLU A 477 36.19 -24.15 -8.89
CA GLU A 477 35.62 -25.36 -8.32
C GLU A 477 34.81 -25.06 -7.04
N PRO A 478 33.58 -25.60 -6.89
CA PRO A 478 32.69 -25.24 -5.81
C PRO A 478 33.23 -25.67 -4.44
N LEU A 479 33.03 -24.79 -3.44
CA LEU A 479 33.18 -25.09 -2.03
C LEU A 479 31.88 -25.70 -1.52
N VAL A 480 31.87 -27.00 -1.22
CA VAL A 480 30.63 -27.72 -0.87
C VAL A 480 30.65 -28.11 0.60
N PHE A 481 29.62 -27.68 1.33
CA PHE A 481 29.50 -27.89 2.77
C PHE A 481 28.28 -28.74 3.11
N VAL A 482 28.49 -29.72 4.00
CA VAL A 482 27.44 -30.52 4.62
C VAL A 482 27.42 -30.18 6.10
N VAL A 483 26.34 -29.55 6.55
CA VAL A 483 26.11 -29.19 7.97
C VAL A 483 25.08 -30.16 8.53
N ARG A 484 25.37 -30.76 9.69
CA ARG A 484 24.52 -31.79 10.32
C ARG A 484 23.10 -31.30 10.52
N GLN A 485 22.94 -30.11 11.09
CA GLN A 485 21.63 -29.50 11.40
C GLN A 485 20.77 -29.23 10.15
N PHE A 486 21.38 -29.12 8.96
CA PHE A 486 20.65 -28.94 7.71
C PHE A 486 20.22 -30.26 7.06
N ASN A 487 20.59 -31.39 7.67
CA ASN A 487 20.46 -32.74 7.13
C ASN A 487 19.93 -33.75 8.17
N GLU A 488 19.39 -33.27 9.30
CA GLU A 488 18.94 -34.13 10.41
C GLU A 488 17.91 -35.18 9.96
N GLY A 489 18.11 -36.42 10.40
CA GLY A 489 17.23 -37.54 10.08
C GLY A 489 17.27 -37.97 8.61
N THR A 490 18.33 -37.60 7.86
CA THR A 490 18.52 -37.99 6.46
C THR A 490 19.82 -38.78 6.27
N GLU A 491 19.94 -39.44 5.12
CA GLU A 491 21.17 -40.16 4.75
C GLU A 491 22.42 -39.26 4.77
N ASN A 492 22.26 -37.96 4.49
CA ASN A 492 23.38 -37.00 4.51
C ASN A 492 23.97 -36.81 5.91
N GLU A 493 23.16 -36.90 6.98
CA GLU A 493 23.66 -36.84 8.35
C GLU A 493 24.52 -38.07 8.66
N GLU A 494 24.05 -39.27 8.30
CA GLU A 494 24.78 -40.53 8.54
C GLU A 494 26.17 -40.52 7.87
N LEU A 495 26.31 -39.82 6.74
CA LEU A 495 27.59 -39.67 6.05
C LEU A 495 28.67 -38.94 6.87
N LEU A 496 28.27 -38.01 7.75
CA LEU A 496 29.21 -37.27 8.60
C LEU A 496 29.92 -38.20 9.60
N ASP A 497 29.25 -39.28 10.01
CA ASP A 497 29.78 -40.27 10.95
C ASP A 497 30.42 -41.49 10.24
N ALA A 498 30.09 -41.72 8.97
CA ALA A 498 30.51 -42.90 8.21
C ALA A 498 31.99 -42.89 7.76
N GLY A 499 32.73 -41.81 7.98
CA GLY A 499 34.17 -41.71 7.66
C GLY A 499 34.48 -41.80 6.16
N ARG A 500 33.61 -41.24 5.31
CA ARG A 500 33.79 -41.18 3.85
C ARG A 500 35.08 -40.45 3.45
N THR A 501 35.82 -40.99 2.48
CA THR A 501 37.12 -40.45 2.04
C THR A 501 37.04 -39.10 1.32
N ASP A 502 35.87 -38.77 0.78
CA ASP A 502 35.57 -37.53 0.10
C ASP A 502 34.89 -36.49 1.00
N LEU A 503 34.63 -36.81 2.28
CA LEU A 503 34.24 -35.84 3.30
C LEU A 503 35.44 -35.52 4.19
N VAL A 504 35.78 -34.24 4.28
CA VAL A 504 36.80 -33.72 5.18
C VAL A 504 36.09 -33.05 6.35
N SER A 505 36.17 -33.64 7.55
CA SER A 505 35.59 -33.04 8.75
C SER A 505 36.25 -31.70 9.07
N LEU A 506 35.43 -30.68 9.30
CA LEU A 506 35.85 -29.35 9.75
C LEU A 506 35.56 -29.14 11.25
N GLY A 507 34.66 -29.96 11.81
CA GLY A 507 34.22 -29.99 13.20
C GLY A 507 33.26 -31.16 13.44
N GLN A 508 32.62 -31.19 14.60
CA GLN A 508 31.66 -32.26 14.94
C GLN A 508 30.40 -32.26 14.05
N ASP A 509 29.95 -31.07 13.65
CA ASP A 509 28.68 -30.86 12.95
C ASP A 509 28.84 -30.42 11.49
N ILE A 510 30.06 -30.43 10.96
CA ILE A 510 30.31 -29.94 9.62
C ILE A 510 31.45 -30.68 8.90
N ALA A 511 31.21 -30.97 7.63
CA ALA A 511 32.22 -31.49 6.72
C ALA A 511 32.23 -30.72 5.39
N PHE A 512 33.42 -30.67 4.79
CA PHE A 512 33.63 -30.24 3.42
C PHE A 512 33.55 -31.45 2.48
N LEU A 513 32.76 -31.36 1.41
CA LEU A 513 32.63 -32.39 0.39
C LEU A 513 33.58 -32.13 -0.78
N ARG A 514 34.52 -33.06 -0.98
CA ARG A 514 35.50 -33.05 -2.06
C ARG A 514 34.88 -33.58 -3.35
N VAL A 515 34.41 -32.67 -4.20
CA VAL A 515 33.81 -32.99 -5.51
C VAL A 515 34.82 -33.43 -6.58
N SER A 516 36.08 -33.02 -6.43
CA SER A 516 37.19 -33.43 -7.29
C SER A 516 38.50 -33.43 -6.48
N PRO A 517 39.56 -34.13 -6.93
CA PRO A 517 40.85 -34.12 -6.25
C PRO A 517 41.48 -32.72 -6.11
N THR A 518 41.14 -31.78 -7.01
CA THR A 518 41.64 -30.40 -7.02
C THR A 518 40.79 -29.44 -6.19
N ALA A 519 39.58 -29.84 -5.78
CA ALA A 519 38.61 -28.96 -5.13
C ALA A 519 38.84 -28.76 -3.63
N ALA A 520 39.91 -29.30 -3.02
CA ALA A 520 40.15 -29.19 -1.59
C ALA A 520 40.45 -27.73 -1.17
N PRO A 521 39.99 -27.27 0.01
CA PRO A 521 40.44 -26.01 0.58
C PRO A 521 41.94 -26.05 0.88
N SER A 522 42.59 -24.90 0.88
CA SER A 522 43.99 -24.74 1.27
C SER A 522 44.22 -25.19 2.71
N ALA A 523 45.43 -25.64 3.02
CA ALA A 523 45.78 -26.08 4.38
C ALA A 523 45.64 -24.93 5.41
N GLU A 524 45.88 -23.69 4.97
CA GLU A 524 45.67 -22.49 5.77
C GLU A 524 44.18 -22.25 6.05
N ALA A 525 43.32 -22.38 5.04
CA ALA A 525 41.86 -22.28 5.22
C ALA A 525 41.31 -23.35 6.18
N LEU A 526 41.81 -24.59 6.09
CA LEU A 526 41.43 -25.67 7.02
C LEU A 526 41.88 -25.38 8.45
N GLN A 527 43.10 -24.88 8.63
CA GLN A 527 43.60 -24.49 9.97
C GLN A 527 42.78 -23.33 10.56
N ALA A 528 42.46 -22.33 9.74
CA ALA A 528 41.61 -21.21 10.14
C ALA A 528 40.19 -21.67 10.52
N ALA A 529 39.61 -22.61 9.78
CA ALA A 529 38.31 -23.20 10.10
C ALA A 529 38.29 -23.90 11.47
N HIS A 530 39.27 -24.77 11.75
CA HIS A 530 39.35 -25.43 13.05
C HIS A 530 39.57 -24.44 14.20
N ALA A 531 40.36 -23.38 13.97
CA ALA A 531 40.55 -22.33 14.98
C ALA A 531 39.25 -21.56 15.26
N ALA A 532 38.51 -21.17 14.21
CA ALA A 532 37.24 -20.46 14.33
C ALA A 532 36.16 -21.32 15.01
N GLU A 533 36.08 -22.60 14.65
CA GLU A 533 35.21 -23.59 15.28
C GLU A 533 35.47 -23.65 16.79
N SER A 534 36.74 -23.84 17.18
CA SER A 534 37.12 -24.00 18.58
C SER A 534 36.94 -22.73 19.40
N GLU A 535 37.17 -21.55 18.80
CA GLU A 535 36.91 -20.25 19.44
C GLU A 535 35.43 -20.07 19.76
N VAL A 536 34.56 -20.31 18.77
CA VAL A 536 33.11 -20.15 18.93
C VAL A 536 32.52 -21.22 19.86
N ALA A 537 32.98 -22.47 19.77
CA ALA A 537 32.60 -23.52 20.70
C ALA A 537 33.00 -23.17 22.15
N THR A 538 34.22 -22.64 22.34
CA THR A 538 34.69 -22.20 23.67
C THR A 538 33.85 -21.05 24.22
N PHE A 539 33.49 -20.08 23.37
CA PHE A 539 32.59 -18.98 23.75
C PHE A 539 31.26 -19.52 24.29
N TYR A 540 30.66 -20.52 23.65
CA TYR A 540 29.41 -21.12 24.13
C TYR A 540 29.57 -21.93 25.41
N LEU A 541 30.65 -22.70 25.56
CA LEU A 541 30.93 -23.45 26.78
C LEU A 541 31.14 -22.56 28.01
N GLN A 542 31.64 -21.33 27.81
CA GLN A 542 31.92 -20.39 28.91
C GLN A 542 30.69 -19.62 29.41
N HIS A 543 29.59 -19.59 28.66
CA HIS A 543 28.38 -18.78 28.94
C HIS A 543 28.72 -17.36 29.46
N PRO A 544 29.45 -16.54 28.67
CA PRO A 544 29.97 -15.27 29.15
C PRO A 544 28.83 -14.32 29.53
N SER A 545 28.96 -13.68 30.69
CA SER A 545 27.95 -12.76 31.22
C SER A 545 28.05 -11.38 30.57
N VAL A 546 26.97 -10.59 30.63
CA VAL A 546 26.98 -9.17 30.21
C VAL A 546 27.97 -8.29 30.99
N PHE A 547 28.52 -8.78 32.10
CA PHE A 547 29.53 -8.09 32.90
C PHE A 547 30.97 -8.44 32.49
N ASP A 548 31.17 -9.48 31.68
CA ASP A 548 32.50 -9.96 31.30
C ASP A 548 33.23 -8.95 30.39
N ASN A 549 32.47 -8.13 29.65
CA ASN A 549 32.98 -6.97 28.92
C ASN A 549 32.20 -5.70 29.28
N LEU A 550 32.30 -5.28 30.54
CA LEU A 550 31.55 -4.13 31.06
C LEU A 550 31.73 -2.85 30.22
N THR A 551 32.92 -2.59 29.70
CA THR A 551 33.20 -1.41 28.86
C THR A 551 32.37 -1.43 27.58
N HIS A 552 32.34 -2.57 26.88
CA HIS A 552 31.51 -2.75 25.69
C HIS A 552 30.02 -2.64 26.03
N THR A 553 29.57 -3.29 27.11
CA THR A 553 28.17 -3.22 27.56
C THR A 553 27.73 -1.79 27.89
N LEU A 554 28.56 -1.00 28.57
CA LEU A 554 28.29 0.41 28.86
C LEU A 554 28.22 1.25 27.58
N TRP A 555 29.08 0.96 26.60
CA TRP A 555 29.02 1.60 25.29
C TRP A 555 27.71 1.29 24.56
N VAL A 556 27.30 0.02 24.50
CA VAL A 556 26.04 -0.41 23.89
C VAL A 556 24.86 0.33 24.52
N ILE A 557 24.82 0.43 25.87
CA ILE A 557 23.78 1.16 26.59
C ILE A 557 23.77 2.65 26.19
N LEU A 558 24.94 3.31 26.14
CA LEU A 558 25.05 4.71 25.74
C LEU A 558 24.60 4.93 24.30
N ALA A 559 25.07 4.11 23.36
CA ALA A 559 24.73 4.21 21.96
C ALA A 559 23.24 3.94 21.70
N LEU A 560 22.65 2.96 22.39
CA LEU A 560 21.21 2.72 22.36
C LEU A 560 20.43 3.91 22.94
N ALA A 561 20.90 4.52 24.02
CA ALA A 561 20.27 5.72 24.56
C ALA A 561 20.31 6.88 23.53
N LEU A 562 21.41 7.06 22.80
CA LEU A 562 21.50 8.06 21.74
C LEU A 562 20.53 7.75 20.59
N LEU A 563 20.52 6.51 20.09
CA LEU A 563 19.67 6.07 18.98
C LEU A 563 18.17 6.12 19.31
N LEU A 564 17.79 5.75 20.54
CA LEU A 564 16.39 5.66 20.96
C LEU A 564 15.87 6.97 21.56
N VAL A 565 16.72 7.85 22.08
CA VAL A 565 16.25 9.05 22.79
C VAL A 565 16.56 10.34 22.05
N ALA A 566 17.76 10.53 21.52
CA ALA A 566 18.21 11.88 21.13
C ALA A 566 17.37 12.52 20.00
N PRO A 567 17.15 11.88 18.83
CA PRO A 567 16.36 12.49 17.75
C PRO A 567 14.91 12.79 18.14
N GLY A 568 14.25 11.83 18.80
CA GLY A 568 12.85 11.93 19.23
C GLY A 568 12.65 12.91 20.39
N LEU A 569 13.60 13.01 21.33
CA LEU A 569 13.51 13.94 22.45
C LEU A 569 13.66 15.39 21.99
N LEU A 570 14.59 15.66 21.06
CA LEU A 570 14.78 17.00 20.49
C LEU A 570 13.51 17.46 19.75
N SER A 571 12.90 16.56 18.98
CA SER A 571 11.69 16.84 18.21
C SER A 571 10.37 16.68 18.99
N ALA A 572 10.41 16.21 20.24
CA ALA A 572 9.21 15.86 21.02
C ALA A 572 8.17 16.99 21.08
N ARG A 573 8.61 18.23 21.35
CA ARG A 573 7.74 19.41 21.40
C ARG A 573 7.14 19.76 20.04
N PHE A 574 7.88 19.54 18.95
CA PHE A 574 7.37 19.75 17.60
C PHE A 574 6.22 18.79 17.32
N PHE A 575 6.36 17.51 17.68
CA PHE A 575 5.34 16.48 17.50
C PHE A 575 4.17 16.54 18.52
N GLY A 576 4.20 17.47 19.47
CA GLY A 576 3.17 17.59 20.51
C GLY A 576 3.26 16.51 21.60
N ILE A 577 4.46 15.99 21.86
CA ILE A 577 4.73 15.02 22.93
C ILE A 577 5.18 15.78 24.18
N GLU A 578 4.24 16.05 25.09
CA GLU A 578 4.51 16.90 26.25
C GLU A 578 4.54 16.12 27.57
N GLY A 579 3.63 15.14 27.75
CA GLY A 579 3.48 14.39 28.98
C GLY A 579 4.66 13.46 29.28
N THR A 580 5.01 13.31 30.57
CA THR A 580 6.14 12.45 31.00
C THR A 580 5.99 11.01 30.53
N TRP A 581 4.79 10.43 30.68
CA TRP A 581 4.51 9.06 30.23
C TRP A 581 4.47 8.93 28.70
N GLU A 582 3.97 9.95 28.00
CA GLU A 582 3.98 9.97 26.53
C GLU A 582 5.41 10.05 25.99
N LYS A 583 6.30 10.79 26.65
CA LYS A 583 7.71 10.86 26.30
C LYS A 583 8.38 9.48 26.40
N VAL A 584 8.19 8.78 27.51
CA VAL A 584 8.72 7.42 27.70
C VAL A 584 8.18 6.47 26.63
N ALA A 585 6.89 6.57 26.29
CA ALA A 585 6.25 5.68 25.34
C ALA A 585 6.57 5.97 23.86
N LEU A 586 6.66 7.24 23.47
CA LEU A 586 6.67 7.65 22.06
C LEU A 586 8.04 8.13 21.55
N ILE A 587 8.92 8.65 22.42
CA ILE A 587 10.25 9.12 22.00
C ILE A 587 11.06 7.99 21.34
N PRO A 588 11.14 6.77 21.92
CA PRO A 588 11.85 5.66 21.27
C PRO A 588 11.38 5.41 19.85
N GLY A 589 10.06 5.37 19.63
CA GLY A 589 9.50 5.16 18.31
C GLY A 589 9.78 6.28 17.32
N MET A 590 9.70 7.53 17.76
CA MET A 590 10.03 8.67 16.91
C MET A 590 11.52 8.74 16.58
N SER A 591 12.40 8.39 17.51
CA SER A 591 13.84 8.32 17.25
C SER A 591 14.18 7.23 16.23
N ILE A 592 13.58 6.04 16.36
CA ILE A 592 13.73 4.96 15.37
C ILE A 592 13.25 5.44 13.99
N ALA A 593 12.06 6.05 13.91
CA ALA A 593 11.51 6.54 12.65
C ALA A 593 12.42 7.58 11.97
N LEU A 594 12.90 8.58 12.72
CA LEU A 594 13.82 9.60 12.21
C LEU A 594 15.16 9.00 11.78
N THR A 595 15.67 8.03 12.54
CA THR A 595 16.94 7.34 12.26
C THR A 595 16.83 6.49 11.00
N VAL A 596 15.76 5.71 10.85
CA VAL A 596 15.49 4.91 9.64
C VAL A 596 15.39 5.82 8.41
N LEU A 597 14.55 6.87 8.46
CA LEU A 597 14.39 7.79 7.34
C LEU A 597 15.70 8.51 6.97
N SER A 598 16.49 8.90 7.97
CA SER A 598 17.83 9.48 7.74
C SER A 598 18.78 8.47 7.12
N GLY A 599 18.71 7.20 7.54
CA GLY A 599 19.51 6.12 6.98
C GLY A 599 19.17 5.85 5.52
N VAL A 600 17.88 5.90 5.16
CA VAL A 600 17.44 5.83 3.76
C VAL A 600 18.06 6.97 2.94
N ILE A 601 18.06 8.20 3.46
CA ILE A 601 18.67 9.35 2.78
C ILE A 601 20.19 9.14 2.61
N VAL A 602 20.89 8.72 3.67
CA VAL A 602 22.32 8.47 3.61
C VAL A 602 22.65 7.42 2.56
N VAL A 603 21.96 6.28 2.57
CA VAL A 603 22.17 5.21 1.58
C VAL A 603 21.85 5.70 0.17
N ALA A 604 20.76 6.44 -0.01
CA ALA A 604 20.35 6.94 -1.33
C ALA A 604 21.37 7.92 -1.92
N VAL A 605 22.05 8.70 -1.08
CA VAL A 605 23.08 9.67 -1.48
C VAL A 605 24.42 8.98 -1.71
N THR A 606 24.84 8.08 -0.83
CA THR A 606 26.19 7.48 -0.91
C THR A 606 26.27 6.30 -1.87
N ARG A 607 25.19 5.50 -1.98
CA ARG A 607 25.13 4.28 -2.81
C ARG A 607 26.32 3.34 -2.61
N ALA A 608 26.84 3.27 -1.39
CA ALA A 608 28.02 2.51 -1.02
C ALA A 608 27.70 1.58 0.18
N PRO A 609 28.54 0.56 0.46
CA PRO A 609 28.38 -0.30 1.63
C PRO A 609 28.22 0.49 2.92
N PHE A 610 27.27 0.08 3.76
CA PHE A 610 26.88 0.76 5.00
C PHE A 610 27.91 0.53 6.13
N GLY A 611 29.03 1.25 6.03
CA GLY A 611 30.09 1.28 7.05
C GLY A 611 29.76 2.10 8.30
N VAL A 612 30.71 2.14 9.24
CA VAL A 612 30.60 2.85 10.54
C VAL A 612 30.31 4.36 10.35
N ALA A 613 30.99 5.01 9.41
CA ALA A 613 30.77 6.43 9.10
C ALA A 613 29.33 6.72 8.66
N HIS A 614 28.71 5.81 7.89
CA HIS A 614 27.31 5.94 7.45
C HIS A 614 26.33 5.80 8.63
N GLY A 615 26.62 4.90 9.58
CA GLY A 615 25.84 4.77 10.81
C GLY A 615 25.84 6.06 11.64
N TRP A 616 27.02 6.65 11.85
CA TRP A 616 27.13 7.93 12.57
C TRP A 616 26.55 9.12 11.79
N ALA A 617 26.74 9.18 10.47
CA ALA A 617 26.10 10.18 9.62
C ALA A 617 24.58 10.10 9.70
N THR A 618 24.03 8.88 9.76
CA THR A 618 22.59 8.62 9.92
C THR A 618 22.06 9.17 11.25
N LEU A 619 22.72 8.83 12.37
CA LEU A 619 22.33 9.35 13.69
C LEU A 619 22.51 10.88 13.78
N GLY A 620 23.60 11.40 13.23
CA GLY A 620 23.88 12.83 13.15
C GLY A 620 22.80 13.59 12.38
N LEU A 621 22.42 13.09 11.19
CA LEU A 621 21.35 13.65 10.38
C LEU A 621 20.00 13.59 11.09
N ALA A 622 19.64 12.45 11.69
CA ALA A 622 18.40 12.30 12.44
C ALA A 622 18.31 13.29 13.62
N THR A 623 19.42 13.46 14.34
CA THR A 623 19.54 14.40 15.46
C THR A 623 19.47 15.85 14.97
N ALA A 624 20.12 16.17 13.85
CA ALA A 624 20.08 17.50 13.23
C ALA A 624 18.66 17.86 12.74
N ILE A 625 17.94 16.92 12.12
CA ILE A 625 16.54 17.08 11.75
C ILE A 625 15.69 17.31 13.01
N GLY A 626 15.88 16.50 14.05
CA GLY A 626 15.16 16.65 15.31
C GLY A 626 15.37 18.01 15.97
N GLY A 627 16.62 18.47 16.04
CA GLY A 627 16.99 19.80 16.55
C GLY A 627 16.49 20.93 15.65
N GLY A 628 16.55 20.77 14.33
CA GLY A 628 16.02 21.73 13.36
C GLY A 628 14.52 21.93 13.48
N LEU A 629 13.76 20.86 13.66
CA LEU A 629 12.31 20.92 13.94
C LEU A 629 12.01 21.62 15.28
N ALA A 630 12.87 21.43 16.28
CA ALA A 630 12.74 22.10 17.57
C ALA A 630 12.98 23.62 17.45
N LEU A 631 14.06 24.02 16.80
CA LEU A 631 14.47 25.43 16.62
C LEU A 631 13.55 26.17 15.65
N GLY A 632 13.14 25.52 14.56
CA GLY A 632 12.28 26.06 13.51
C GLY A 632 10.77 25.92 13.78
N ARG A 633 10.37 25.40 14.96
CA ARG A 633 9.00 25.01 15.28
C ARG A 633 7.95 26.04 14.88
N SER A 634 8.12 27.30 15.29
CA SER A 634 7.12 28.36 15.02
C SER A 634 6.99 28.69 13.53
N LYS A 635 8.11 28.76 12.80
CA LYS A 635 8.12 29.06 11.37
C LYS A 635 7.50 27.92 10.56
N VAL A 636 7.90 26.68 10.85
CA VAL A 636 7.40 25.49 10.16
C VAL A 636 5.91 25.29 10.45
N LEU A 637 5.50 25.34 11.72
CA LEU A 637 4.09 25.21 12.08
C LEU A 637 3.25 26.35 11.51
N GLY A 638 3.73 27.59 11.52
CA GLY A 638 3.02 28.72 10.91
C GLY A 638 2.80 28.57 9.40
N ALA A 639 3.78 28.04 8.67
CA ALA A 639 3.62 27.73 7.25
C ALA A 639 2.60 26.60 7.01
N LEU A 640 2.65 25.55 7.84
CA LEU A 640 1.71 24.43 7.79
C LEU A 640 0.29 24.85 8.20
N ASP A 641 0.13 25.73 9.18
CA ASP A 641 -1.14 26.32 9.59
C ASP A 641 -1.76 27.14 8.46
N GLY A 642 -0.95 27.95 7.77
CA GLY A 642 -1.38 28.67 6.56
C GLY A 642 -1.91 27.72 5.49
N PHE A 643 -1.18 26.63 5.21
CA PHE A 643 -1.64 25.58 4.31
C PHE A 643 -2.94 24.92 4.81
N GLY A 644 -3.03 24.55 6.09
CA GLY A 644 -4.23 23.92 6.68
C GLY A 644 -5.46 24.82 6.65
N SER A 645 -5.30 26.12 6.88
CA SER A 645 -6.38 27.09 6.83
C SER A 645 -7.01 27.17 5.44
N PHE A 646 -6.20 27.05 4.38
CA PHE A 646 -6.68 26.97 3.01
C PHE A 646 -7.56 25.72 2.78
N PHE A 647 -7.14 24.54 3.23
CA PHE A 647 -7.95 23.32 3.10
C PHE A 647 -9.22 23.37 3.95
N ASN A 648 -9.14 23.85 5.20
CA ASN A 648 -10.31 24.01 6.06
C ASN A 648 -11.32 24.98 5.42
N LYS A 649 -10.85 26.09 4.85
CA LYS A 649 -11.70 27.01 4.08
C LYS A 649 -12.31 26.30 2.88
N MET A 650 -11.54 25.51 2.12
CA MET A 650 -12.01 24.79 0.94
C MET A 650 -13.04 23.68 1.25
N PHE A 651 -12.93 22.99 2.39
CA PHE A 651 -13.87 21.93 2.79
C PHE A 651 -15.04 22.43 3.64
N SER A 652 -15.07 23.71 4.04
CA SER A 652 -16.09 24.29 4.92
C SER A 652 -17.53 24.07 4.41
N VAL A 653 -17.76 24.08 3.10
CA VAL A 653 -19.07 23.85 2.46
C VAL A 653 -19.70 22.50 2.83
N PHE A 654 -18.92 21.49 3.23
CA PHE A 654 -19.44 20.21 3.72
C PHE A 654 -20.19 20.32 5.07
N HIS A 655 -20.11 21.45 5.78
CA HIS A 655 -20.94 21.70 6.96
C HIS A 655 -22.43 21.82 6.60
N ASN A 656 -22.75 22.20 5.36
CA ASN A 656 -24.12 22.20 4.89
C ASN A 656 -24.59 20.75 4.65
N PRO A 657 -25.66 20.29 5.33
CA PRO A 657 -26.10 18.90 5.27
C PRO A 657 -26.66 18.50 3.90
N ASP A 658 -27.33 19.41 3.18
CA ASP A 658 -27.87 19.13 1.86
C ASP A 658 -26.72 19.07 0.82
N PHE A 659 -25.69 19.91 0.97
CA PHE A 659 -24.48 19.86 0.14
C PHE A 659 -23.72 18.56 0.38
N SER A 660 -23.48 18.21 1.65
CA SER A 660 -22.88 16.93 2.03
C SER A 660 -23.65 15.74 1.46
N ALA A 661 -24.98 15.75 1.54
CA ALA A 661 -25.80 14.67 1.00
C ALA A 661 -25.68 14.59 -0.53
N LEU A 662 -25.80 15.71 -1.25
CA LEU A 662 -25.66 15.79 -2.70
C LEU A 662 -24.27 15.31 -3.17
N MET A 663 -23.20 15.77 -2.53
CA MET A 663 -21.84 15.32 -2.78
C MET A 663 -21.67 13.84 -2.44
N GLY A 664 -22.28 13.37 -1.35
CA GLY A 664 -22.29 11.95 -1.00
C GLY A 664 -22.91 11.09 -2.09
N VAL A 665 -24.05 11.50 -2.67
CA VAL A 665 -24.63 10.77 -3.80
C VAL A 665 -23.69 10.78 -5.00
N GLN A 666 -23.12 11.95 -5.34
CA GLN A 666 -22.19 12.08 -6.45
C GLN A 666 -20.97 11.16 -6.27
N PHE A 667 -20.32 11.21 -5.11
CA PHE A 667 -19.11 10.45 -4.82
C PHE A 667 -19.37 8.94 -4.83
N LEU A 668 -20.49 8.49 -4.25
CA LEU A 668 -20.88 7.09 -4.32
C LEU A 668 -21.19 6.65 -5.76
N ALA A 669 -21.90 7.47 -6.55
CA ALA A 669 -22.18 7.17 -7.94
C ALA A 669 -20.90 7.14 -8.80
N MET A 670 -19.95 8.05 -8.55
CA MET A 670 -18.65 8.05 -9.24
C MET A 670 -17.80 6.85 -8.82
N ALA A 671 -17.76 6.50 -7.54
CA ALA A 671 -17.06 5.30 -7.07
C ALA A 671 -17.66 4.03 -7.68
N ALA A 672 -18.99 3.90 -7.64
CA ALA A 672 -19.66 2.77 -8.28
C ALA A 672 -19.39 2.70 -9.78
N ASP A 673 -19.35 3.85 -10.46
CA ASP A 673 -19.01 3.93 -11.87
C ASP A 673 -17.61 3.37 -12.15
N GLY A 674 -16.62 3.79 -11.36
CA GLY A 674 -15.26 3.26 -11.42
C GLY A 674 -15.21 1.75 -11.16
N VAL A 675 -15.92 1.27 -10.13
CA VAL A 675 -15.98 -0.16 -9.78
C VAL A 675 -16.60 -0.98 -10.92
N ILE A 676 -17.79 -0.57 -11.39
CA ILE A 676 -18.59 -1.31 -12.36
C ILE A 676 -17.92 -1.28 -13.73
N ARG A 677 -17.62 -0.09 -14.28
CA ARG A 677 -17.03 0.01 -15.61
C ARG A 677 -15.58 -0.45 -15.62
N GLY A 678 -14.83 -0.25 -14.52
CA GLY A 678 -13.49 -0.80 -14.36
C GLY A 678 -13.50 -2.34 -14.36
N SER A 679 -14.43 -2.97 -13.64
CA SER A 679 -14.54 -4.42 -13.62
C SER A 679 -15.04 -5.00 -14.95
N ILE A 680 -16.01 -4.35 -15.62
CA ILE A 680 -16.43 -4.76 -16.96
C ILE A 680 -15.27 -4.59 -17.96
N ALA A 681 -14.53 -3.48 -17.90
CA ALA A 681 -13.36 -3.28 -18.77
C ALA A 681 -12.28 -4.32 -18.51
N LYS A 682 -12.02 -4.69 -17.23
CA LYS A 682 -11.15 -5.80 -16.86
C LYS A 682 -11.64 -7.10 -17.50
N SER A 683 -12.94 -7.39 -17.47
CA SER A 683 -13.48 -8.62 -18.07
C SER A 683 -13.35 -8.66 -19.58
N ILE A 684 -13.51 -7.52 -20.24
CA ILE A 684 -13.29 -7.39 -21.68
C ILE A 684 -11.81 -7.61 -22.01
N ALA A 685 -10.90 -7.10 -21.19
CA ALA A 685 -9.47 -7.13 -21.46
C ALA A 685 -8.74 -8.39 -20.97
N PHE A 686 -9.19 -9.07 -19.91
CA PHE A 686 -8.44 -10.11 -19.21
C PHE A 686 -9.32 -11.29 -18.74
N GLY A 687 -10.53 -11.44 -19.28
CA GLY A 687 -11.48 -12.47 -18.84
C GLY A 687 -12.20 -12.16 -17.52
N GLY A 688 -13.28 -12.91 -17.25
CA GLY A 688 -14.24 -12.65 -16.17
C GLY A 688 -13.84 -13.15 -14.78
N THR A 689 -12.84 -14.02 -14.68
CA THR A 689 -12.35 -14.64 -13.42
C THR A 689 -11.39 -13.74 -12.64
N GLU A 690 -10.81 -14.27 -11.55
CA GLU A 690 -9.82 -13.56 -10.74
C GLU A 690 -8.45 -13.51 -11.44
N GLY A 691 -7.67 -12.46 -11.18
CA GLY A 691 -6.35 -12.27 -11.78
C GLY A 691 -6.38 -11.55 -13.13
N PHE A 692 -5.19 -11.35 -13.72
CA PHE A 692 -5.00 -10.66 -14.99
C PHE A 692 -4.27 -11.57 -15.97
N ASP A 693 -5.02 -12.29 -16.81
CA ASP A 693 -4.42 -13.14 -17.83
C ASP A 693 -4.14 -12.33 -19.11
N VAL A 694 -2.86 -11.94 -19.26
CA VAL A 694 -2.39 -11.16 -20.40
C VAL A 694 -2.50 -11.95 -21.72
N THR A 695 -2.49 -13.28 -21.67
CA THR A 695 -2.57 -14.13 -22.87
C THR A 695 -3.96 -14.13 -23.52
N THR A 696 -4.98 -13.68 -22.78
CA THR A 696 -6.38 -13.58 -23.24
C THR A 696 -6.74 -12.18 -23.74
N VAL A 697 -5.79 -11.24 -23.73
CA VAL A 697 -6.04 -9.85 -24.12
C VAL A 697 -6.49 -9.77 -25.58
N PRO A 698 -7.70 -9.22 -25.85
CA PRO A 698 -8.21 -9.11 -27.20
C PRO A 698 -7.36 -8.23 -28.10
N SER A 699 -7.59 -8.34 -29.41
CA SER A 699 -6.97 -7.46 -30.40
C SER A 699 -7.26 -5.97 -30.11
N ALA A 700 -6.28 -5.10 -30.37
CA ALA A 700 -6.49 -3.65 -30.27
C ALA A 700 -7.67 -3.16 -31.12
N ASP A 701 -7.89 -3.77 -32.29
CA ASP A 701 -9.05 -3.51 -33.15
C ASP A 701 -10.38 -3.81 -32.43
N TYR A 702 -10.50 -4.95 -31.75
CA TYR A 702 -11.68 -5.27 -30.94
C TYR A 702 -11.90 -4.25 -29.82
N LEU A 703 -10.85 -3.91 -29.05
CA LEU A 703 -10.95 -2.94 -27.95
C LEU A 703 -11.39 -1.56 -28.45
N LEU A 704 -10.84 -1.09 -29.58
CA LEU A 704 -11.23 0.17 -30.21
C LEU A 704 -12.68 0.12 -30.71
N LYS A 705 -13.13 -1.00 -31.29
CA LYS A 705 -14.54 -1.21 -31.68
C LYS A 705 -15.48 -1.18 -30.49
N VAL A 706 -15.11 -1.78 -29.36
CA VAL A 706 -15.89 -1.71 -28.11
C VAL A 706 -16.03 -0.26 -27.65
N VAL A 707 -14.94 0.52 -27.67
CA VAL A 707 -14.97 1.95 -27.35
C VAL A 707 -15.91 2.72 -28.29
N LEU A 708 -15.83 2.47 -29.60
CA LEU A 708 -16.71 3.11 -30.58
C LEU A 708 -18.18 2.72 -30.36
N ALA A 709 -18.45 1.44 -30.12
CA ALA A 709 -19.79 0.91 -29.82
C ALA A 709 -20.36 1.45 -28.50
N LEU A 710 -19.51 1.85 -27.56
CA LEU A 710 -19.92 2.51 -26.32
C LEU A 710 -20.23 4.00 -26.56
N TYR A 711 -19.33 4.75 -27.17
CA TYR A 711 -19.44 6.22 -27.21
C TYR A 711 -20.29 6.75 -28.38
N ILE A 712 -20.37 6.06 -29.52
CA ILE A 712 -21.20 6.51 -30.65
C ILE A 712 -22.69 6.53 -30.27
N PRO A 713 -23.31 5.43 -29.79
CA PRO A 713 -24.73 5.44 -29.43
C PRO A 713 -24.99 6.40 -28.27
N TYR A 714 -24.08 6.44 -27.30
CA TYR A 714 -24.18 7.34 -26.16
C TYR A 714 -24.20 8.81 -26.60
N THR A 715 -23.43 9.20 -27.62
CA THR A 715 -23.43 10.58 -28.16
C THR A 715 -24.78 11.02 -28.70
N PHE A 716 -25.53 10.10 -29.29
CA PHE A 716 -26.88 10.40 -29.80
C PHE A 716 -27.93 10.39 -28.68
N ILE A 717 -27.85 9.47 -27.73
CA ILE A 717 -28.79 9.39 -26.60
C ILE A 717 -28.57 10.55 -25.63
N SER A 718 -27.32 10.98 -25.53
CA SER A 718 -26.80 11.90 -24.54
C SER A 718 -27.67 13.17 -24.37
N PRO A 719 -27.93 13.99 -25.40
CA PRO A 719 -28.62 15.27 -25.26
C PRO A 719 -30.05 15.17 -24.73
N PHE A 720 -30.68 14.00 -24.88
CA PHE A 720 -32.07 13.76 -24.48
C PHE A 720 -32.22 13.38 -23.00
N ILE A 721 -31.13 12.94 -22.36
CA ILE A 721 -31.14 12.55 -20.94
C ILE A 721 -31.49 13.74 -20.04
N GLY A 722 -30.98 14.94 -20.33
CA GLY A 722 -31.27 16.16 -19.55
C GLY A 722 -32.76 16.52 -19.52
N VAL A 723 -33.43 16.43 -20.66
CA VAL A 723 -34.88 16.70 -20.79
C VAL A 723 -35.73 15.66 -20.07
N PHE A 724 -35.29 14.40 -20.06
CA PHE A 724 -35.96 13.39 -19.26
C PHE A 724 -35.92 13.74 -17.76
N ILE A 725 -34.82 14.32 -17.27
CA ILE A 725 -34.62 14.66 -15.85
C ILE A 725 -35.52 15.83 -15.41
N ASP A 726 -35.67 16.86 -16.24
CA ASP A 726 -36.41 18.09 -15.89
C ASP A 726 -37.92 17.88 -15.64
N ARG A 727 -38.44 16.70 -16.00
CA ARG A 727 -39.84 16.31 -15.85
C ARG A 727 -40.19 15.71 -14.49
N PHE A 728 -39.18 15.24 -13.77
CA PHE A 728 -39.37 14.52 -12.52
C PHE A 728 -38.72 15.29 -11.38
N GLU A 729 -39.17 15.01 -10.16
CA GLU A 729 -38.49 15.51 -8.97
C GLU A 729 -37.03 15.06 -8.98
N ARG A 730 -36.11 16.03 -9.02
CA ARG A 730 -34.65 15.82 -9.11
C ARG A 730 -34.15 14.78 -8.10
N ARG A 731 -34.68 14.84 -6.87
CA ARG A 731 -34.38 13.88 -5.80
C ARG A 731 -34.81 12.45 -6.13
N ARG A 732 -36.01 12.28 -6.69
CA ARG A 732 -36.55 10.98 -7.11
C ARG A 732 -35.74 10.43 -8.28
N VAL A 733 -35.34 11.29 -9.22
CA VAL A 733 -34.47 10.92 -10.34
C VAL A 733 -33.14 10.34 -9.84
N LEU A 734 -32.46 11.00 -8.90
CA LEU A 734 -31.20 10.48 -8.34
C LEU A 734 -31.38 9.09 -7.70
N SER A 735 -32.43 8.92 -6.89
CA SER A 735 -32.69 7.66 -6.20
C SER A 735 -33.06 6.53 -7.16
N VAL A 736 -34.00 6.79 -8.08
CA VAL A 736 -34.49 5.78 -9.03
C VAL A 736 -33.43 5.43 -10.07
N SER A 737 -32.69 6.41 -10.61
CA SER A 737 -31.63 6.13 -11.59
C SER A 737 -30.51 5.28 -10.99
N SER A 738 -30.07 5.59 -9.77
CA SER A 738 -29.05 4.79 -9.07
C SER A 738 -29.54 3.36 -8.82
N PHE A 739 -30.77 3.19 -8.31
CA PHE A 739 -31.34 1.88 -8.03
C PHE A 739 -31.60 1.06 -9.30
N ALA A 740 -32.17 1.66 -10.35
CA ALA A 740 -32.41 1.00 -11.62
C ALA A 740 -31.10 0.56 -12.28
N THR A 741 -30.06 1.40 -12.22
CA THR A 741 -28.73 1.05 -12.70
C THR A 741 -28.16 -0.14 -11.92
N ALA A 742 -28.30 -0.15 -10.59
CA ALA A 742 -27.88 -1.28 -9.76
C ALA A 742 -28.54 -2.60 -10.18
N VAL A 743 -29.84 -2.58 -10.51
CA VAL A 743 -30.56 -3.75 -11.02
C VAL A 743 -30.00 -4.19 -12.37
N VAL A 744 -29.82 -3.28 -13.33
CA VAL A 744 -29.30 -3.62 -14.66
C VAL A 744 -27.89 -4.22 -14.58
N VAL A 745 -26.98 -3.62 -13.82
CA VAL A 745 -25.61 -4.14 -13.72
C VAL A 745 -25.55 -5.46 -12.96
N THR A 746 -26.50 -5.71 -12.04
CA THR A 746 -26.69 -7.03 -11.40
C THR A 746 -27.12 -8.08 -12.42
N LEU A 747 -28.03 -7.72 -13.34
CA LEU A 747 -28.43 -8.61 -14.44
C LEU A 747 -27.27 -8.86 -15.41
N VAL A 748 -26.43 -7.86 -15.71
CA VAL A 748 -25.21 -8.03 -16.51
C VAL A 748 -24.21 -8.94 -15.80
N ALA A 749 -24.06 -8.79 -14.48
CA ALA A 749 -23.21 -9.67 -13.68
C ALA A 749 -23.66 -11.13 -13.77
N ALA A 750 -24.96 -11.39 -13.60
CA ALA A 750 -25.52 -12.74 -13.63
C ALA A 750 -25.60 -13.35 -15.05
N GLY A 751 -25.97 -12.54 -16.05
CA GLY A 751 -26.27 -13.00 -17.41
C GLY A 751 -25.13 -12.91 -18.42
N ALA A 752 -24.07 -12.16 -18.12
CA ALA A 752 -22.94 -11.97 -19.03
C ALA A 752 -21.58 -12.27 -18.38
N LEU A 753 -21.30 -11.70 -17.20
CA LEU A 753 -19.99 -11.88 -16.54
C LEU A 753 -19.82 -13.25 -15.90
N LEU A 754 -20.85 -13.78 -15.24
CA LEU A 754 -20.79 -15.11 -14.62
C LEU A 754 -20.63 -16.23 -15.68
N PRO A 755 -21.35 -16.22 -16.82
CA PRO A 755 -21.13 -17.16 -17.92
C PRO A 755 -19.83 -16.96 -18.71
N LEU A 756 -19.21 -15.78 -18.62
CA LEU A 756 -17.96 -15.50 -19.34
C LEU A 756 -16.81 -16.37 -18.83
N GLY A 757 -16.71 -16.57 -17.50
CA GLY A 757 -15.64 -17.37 -16.91
C GLY A 757 -14.25 -16.87 -17.30
N ASP A 758 -13.34 -17.79 -17.61
CA ASP A 758 -11.98 -17.50 -18.07
C ASP A 758 -11.90 -17.05 -19.54
N ASP A 759 -13.00 -17.17 -20.30
CA ASP A 759 -12.98 -16.87 -21.73
C ASP A 759 -12.95 -15.36 -22.02
N THR A 760 -12.49 -15.02 -23.22
CA THR A 760 -12.60 -13.67 -23.79
C THR A 760 -14.03 -13.34 -24.25
N SER A 761 -14.39 -12.06 -24.21
CA SER A 761 -15.63 -11.56 -24.83
C SER A 761 -15.51 -11.40 -26.35
N GLU A 762 -14.28 -11.42 -26.89
CA GLU A 762 -14.02 -11.39 -28.33
C GLU A 762 -14.66 -12.61 -29.02
N GLY A 763 -15.40 -12.38 -30.11
CA GLY A 763 -16.20 -13.42 -30.79
C GLY A 763 -17.54 -13.76 -30.14
N LYS A 764 -17.80 -13.36 -28.87
CA LYS A 764 -19.08 -13.59 -28.17
C LYS A 764 -19.97 -12.34 -28.23
N VAL A 765 -20.65 -12.15 -29.35
CA VAL A 765 -21.46 -10.94 -29.64
C VAL A 765 -22.50 -10.64 -28.55
N GLY A 766 -23.26 -11.66 -28.10
CA GLY A 766 -24.31 -11.46 -27.08
C GLY A 766 -23.76 -10.97 -25.73
N ILE A 767 -22.64 -11.55 -25.29
CA ILE A 767 -21.96 -11.13 -24.06
C ILE A 767 -21.39 -9.72 -24.23
N THR A 768 -20.68 -9.44 -25.33
CA THR A 768 -20.11 -8.11 -25.60
C THR A 768 -21.18 -7.03 -25.58
N ILE A 769 -22.35 -7.27 -26.20
CA ILE A 769 -23.48 -6.32 -26.17
C ILE A 769 -23.97 -6.11 -24.74
N ALA A 770 -24.15 -7.16 -23.94
CA ALA A 770 -24.59 -7.04 -22.56
C ALA A 770 -23.62 -6.22 -21.69
N LEU A 771 -22.31 -6.41 -21.88
CA LEU A 771 -21.26 -5.64 -21.20
C LEU A 771 -21.32 -4.15 -21.61
N ILE A 772 -21.43 -3.85 -22.91
CA ILE A 772 -21.58 -2.48 -23.42
C ILE A 772 -22.85 -1.83 -22.88
N VAL A 773 -23.97 -2.55 -22.82
CA VAL A 773 -25.24 -2.06 -22.24
C VAL A 773 -25.04 -1.72 -20.76
N GLY A 774 -24.36 -2.58 -19.99
CA GLY A 774 -24.02 -2.29 -18.59
C GLY A 774 -23.21 -0.99 -18.44
N MET A 775 -22.18 -0.80 -19.28
CA MET A 775 -21.38 0.42 -19.30
C MET A 775 -22.19 1.65 -19.73
N LEU A 776 -23.09 1.52 -20.72
CA LEU A 776 -23.96 2.60 -21.20
C LEU A 776 -24.95 3.06 -20.13
N VAL A 777 -25.58 2.12 -19.43
CA VAL A 777 -26.55 2.44 -18.37
C VAL A 777 -25.83 3.09 -17.18
N MET A 778 -24.63 2.61 -16.83
CA MET A 778 -23.81 3.27 -15.82
C MET A 778 -23.40 4.69 -16.24
N GLN A 779 -22.96 4.87 -17.49
CA GLN A 779 -22.64 6.18 -18.06
C GLN A 779 -23.85 7.13 -18.08
N ALA A 780 -25.05 6.61 -18.34
CA ALA A 780 -26.30 7.37 -18.24
C ALA A 780 -26.60 7.78 -16.79
N CYS A 781 -26.37 6.90 -15.81
CA CYS A 781 -26.51 7.20 -14.38
C CYS A 781 -25.58 8.33 -13.94
N VAL A 782 -24.29 8.28 -14.32
CA VAL A 782 -23.31 9.34 -14.06
C VAL A 782 -23.75 10.68 -14.64
N ARG A 783 -24.25 10.67 -15.87
CA ARG A 783 -24.75 11.88 -16.54
C ARG A 783 -25.94 12.48 -15.81
N ILE A 784 -26.91 11.64 -15.43
CA ILE A 784 -28.08 12.05 -14.66
C ILE A 784 -27.64 12.69 -13.34
N MET A 785 -26.69 12.06 -12.64
CA MET A 785 -26.12 12.58 -11.41
C MET A 785 -25.52 13.97 -11.60
N LEU A 786 -24.66 14.14 -12.60
CA LEU A 786 -23.98 15.41 -12.85
C LEU A 786 -24.94 16.52 -13.29
N ALA A 787 -25.96 16.19 -14.10
CA ALA A 787 -26.99 17.12 -14.51
C ALA A 787 -27.84 17.61 -13.32
N VAL A 788 -28.37 16.67 -12.52
CA VAL A 788 -29.13 17.02 -11.30
C VAL A 788 -28.26 17.81 -10.33
N LYS A 789 -27.00 17.42 -10.13
CA LYS A 789 -26.05 18.14 -9.29
C LYS A 789 -25.87 19.57 -9.75
N SER A 790 -25.72 19.79 -11.05
CA SER A 790 -25.54 21.14 -11.61
C SER A 790 -26.75 22.02 -11.34
N ALA A 791 -27.95 21.44 -11.48
CA ALA A 791 -29.21 22.14 -11.25
C ALA A 791 -29.53 22.39 -9.77
N ALA A 792 -29.13 21.48 -8.87
CA ALA A 792 -29.42 21.56 -7.44
C ALA A 792 -28.38 22.36 -6.64
N MET A 793 -27.18 22.61 -7.20
CA MET A 793 -26.09 23.29 -6.49
C MET A 793 -26.47 24.67 -5.92
N PRO A 794 -27.17 25.57 -6.67
CA PRO A 794 -27.57 26.88 -6.16
C PRO A 794 -28.50 26.79 -4.95
N ASP A 795 -29.50 25.91 -5.03
CA ASP A 795 -30.52 25.70 -4.00
C ASP A 795 -29.88 25.17 -2.71
N VAL A 796 -29.01 24.18 -2.88
CA VAL A 796 -28.37 23.46 -1.78
C VAL A 796 -27.37 24.35 -1.03
N LEU A 797 -26.65 25.23 -1.72
CA LEU A 797 -25.71 26.18 -1.12
C LEU A 797 -26.33 27.54 -0.77
N SER A 798 -27.62 27.75 -1.08
CA SER A 798 -28.31 29.04 -0.86
C SER A 798 -27.58 30.22 -1.51
N GLY A 799 -27.01 30.01 -2.70
CA GLY A 799 -26.28 31.01 -3.49
C GLY A 799 -24.87 31.40 -2.97
N LYS A 800 -24.43 30.91 -1.82
CA LYS A 800 -23.11 31.20 -1.24
C LYS A 800 -22.08 30.17 -1.68
N ASP A 801 -20.81 30.55 -1.79
CA ASP A 801 -19.67 29.65 -2.02
C ASP A 801 -19.81 28.71 -3.25
N LEU A 802 -20.60 29.10 -4.27
CA LEU A 802 -20.89 28.27 -5.44
C LEU A 802 -19.66 27.85 -6.22
N LEU A 803 -18.68 28.76 -6.35
CA LEU A 803 -17.41 28.48 -7.01
C LEU A 803 -16.63 27.39 -6.27
N GLN A 804 -16.60 27.49 -4.95
CA GLN A 804 -15.94 26.52 -4.07
C GLN A 804 -16.64 25.15 -4.12
N GLY A 805 -17.97 25.14 -3.99
CA GLY A 805 -18.78 23.91 -4.07
C GLY A 805 -18.65 23.21 -5.42
N ASN A 806 -18.61 23.96 -6.53
CA ASN A 806 -18.38 23.41 -7.85
C ASN A 806 -16.97 22.85 -8.03
N GLY A 807 -15.94 23.56 -7.57
CA GLY A 807 -14.56 23.08 -7.61
C GLY A 807 -14.40 21.76 -6.84
N LEU A 808 -14.96 21.70 -5.63
CA LEU A 808 -14.89 20.53 -4.76
C LEU A 808 -15.69 19.34 -5.29
N SER A 809 -16.86 19.60 -5.87
CA SER A 809 -17.68 18.60 -6.56
C SER A 809 -16.93 17.97 -7.74
N GLN A 810 -16.31 18.79 -8.59
CA GLN A 810 -15.56 18.29 -9.74
C GLN A 810 -14.35 17.46 -9.29
N ALA A 811 -13.61 17.98 -8.31
CA ALA A 811 -12.45 17.33 -7.71
C ALA A 811 -12.79 15.97 -7.10
N GLY A 812 -13.75 15.97 -6.16
CA GLY A 812 -14.17 14.77 -5.46
C GLY A 812 -14.80 13.75 -6.41
N GLY A 813 -15.63 14.19 -7.37
CA GLY A 813 -16.20 13.28 -8.36
C GLY A 813 -15.15 12.49 -9.14
N ALA A 814 -14.14 13.19 -9.69
CA ALA A 814 -13.04 12.54 -10.40
C ALA A 814 -12.22 11.61 -9.50
N LEU A 815 -11.91 12.04 -8.27
CA LEU A 815 -11.17 11.24 -7.31
C LEU A 815 -11.91 9.93 -6.95
N PHE A 816 -13.19 10.01 -6.62
CA PHE A 816 -13.97 8.82 -6.26
C PHE A 816 -14.15 7.87 -7.45
N GLN A 817 -14.28 8.40 -8.67
CA GLN A 817 -14.31 7.57 -9.89
C GLN A 817 -13.03 6.77 -10.07
N VAL A 818 -11.89 7.44 -9.91
CA VAL A 818 -10.57 6.82 -9.96
C VAL A 818 -10.40 5.78 -8.86
N LEU A 819 -10.74 6.11 -7.61
CA LEU A 819 -10.65 5.18 -6.49
C LEU A 819 -11.53 3.95 -6.73
N GLY A 820 -12.72 4.14 -7.30
CA GLY A 820 -13.58 3.05 -7.73
C GLY A 820 -12.93 2.14 -8.77
N ALA A 821 -12.26 2.72 -9.77
CA ALA A 821 -11.50 1.93 -10.76
C ALA A 821 -10.36 1.17 -10.08
N GLY A 822 -9.60 1.81 -9.18
CA GLY A 822 -8.56 1.14 -8.39
C GLY A 822 -9.09 -0.03 -7.56
N VAL A 823 -10.27 0.12 -6.95
CA VAL A 823 -10.99 -0.96 -6.25
C VAL A 823 -11.35 -2.08 -7.24
N ALA A 824 -11.80 -1.75 -8.45
CA ALA A 824 -12.13 -2.73 -9.48
C ALA A 824 -10.93 -3.62 -9.84
N PHE A 825 -9.79 -3.00 -10.14
CA PHE A 825 -8.56 -3.72 -10.50
C PHE A 825 -7.96 -4.46 -9.30
N GLY A 826 -7.94 -3.82 -8.12
CA GLY A 826 -7.40 -4.42 -6.90
C GLY A 826 -8.17 -5.66 -6.44
N PHE A 827 -9.51 -5.59 -6.38
CA PHE A 827 -10.32 -6.77 -6.06
C PHE A 827 -10.41 -7.74 -7.24
N GLY A 828 -10.38 -7.27 -8.48
CA GLY A 828 -10.36 -8.12 -9.67
C GLY A 828 -9.15 -9.05 -9.75
N ALA A 829 -8.06 -8.74 -9.02
CA ALA A 829 -6.91 -9.63 -8.87
C ALA A 829 -7.23 -10.90 -8.04
N VAL A 830 -8.24 -10.86 -7.18
CA VAL A 830 -8.51 -11.90 -6.15
C VAL A 830 -9.98 -12.30 -6.05
N LEU A 831 -10.85 -11.68 -6.84
CA LEU A 831 -12.27 -11.95 -6.92
C LEU A 831 -12.69 -11.94 -8.39
N PRO A 832 -13.64 -12.80 -8.80
CA PRO A 832 -14.20 -12.75 -10.13
C PRO A 832 -14.98 -11.44 -10.35
N SER A 833 -14.98 -10.97 -11.59
CA SER A 833 -15.49 -9.64 -11.97
C SER A 833 -16.97 -9.45 -11.63
N TRP A 834 -17.78 -10.51 -11.72
CA TRP A 834 -19.20 -10.43 -11.38
C TRP A 834 -19.44 -10.06 -9.91
N LEU A 835 -18.61 -10.54 -8.96
CA LEU A 835 -18.71 -10.15 -7.54
C LEU A 835 -18.32 -8.70 -7.32
N VAL A 836 -17.29 -8.22 -8.02
CA VAL A 836 -16.83 -6.83 -7.95
C VAL A 836 -17.92 -5.88 -8.48
N VAL A 837 -18.57 -6.23 -9.59
CA VAL A 837 -19.73 -5.49 -10.13
C VAL A 837 -20.91 -5.48 -9.15
N LEU A 838 -21.21 -6.59 -8.47
CA LEU A 838 -22.24 -6.62 -7.42
C LEU A 838 -21.90 -5.71 -6.23
N GLY A 839 -20.62 -5.63 -5.84
CA GLY A 839 -20.14 -4.65 -4.88
C GLY A 839 -20.44 -3.22 -5.32
N GLY A 840 -20.13 -2.88 -6.58
CA GLY A 840 -20.48 -1.59 -7.18
C GLY A 840 -21.99 -1.33 -7.23
N ALA A 841 -22.81 -2.34 -7.51
CA ALA A 841 -24.27 -2.25 -7.44
C ALA A 841 -24.75 -1.94 -6.01
N GLY A 842 -24.14 -2.55 -4.98
CA GLY A 842 -24.38 -2.22 -3.58
C GLY A 842 -24.07 -0.75 -3.24
N VAL A 843 -23.00 -0.20 -3.81
CA VAL A 843 -22.64 1.24 -3.67
C VAL A 843 -23.70 2.14 -4.33
N LEU A 844 -24.25 1.78 -5.49
CA LEU A 844 -25.36 2.51 -6.11
C LEU A 844 -26.64 2.46 -5.29
N VAL A 845 -26.94 1.31 -4.67
CA VAL A 845 -28.08 1.20 -3.74
C VAL A 845 -27.87 2.13 -2.54
N ALA A 846 -26.66 2.20 -1.99
CA ALA A 846 -26.33 3.16 -0.94
C ALA A 846 -26.52 4.61 -1.42
N ALA A 847 -26.05 4.96 -2.63
CA ALA A 847 -26.28 6.28 -3.24
C ALA A 847 -27.79 6.59 -3.33
N ALA A 848 -28.59 5.63 -3.77
CA ALA A 848 -30.05 5.79 -3.87
C ALA A 848 -30.71 6.12 -2.52
N PHE A 849 -30.19 5.57 -1.41
CA PHE A 849 -30.65 5.89 -0.06
C PHE A 849 -30.16 7.27 0.43
N VAL A 850 -28.91 7.63 0.15
CA VAL A 850 -28.36 8.96 0.51
C VAL A 850 -29.13 10.07 -0.19
N ALA A 851 -29.52 9.88 -1.45
CA ALA A 851 -30.33 10.84 -2.19
C ALA A 851 -31.63 11.24 -1.48
N ARG A 852 -32.23 10.33 -0.70
CA ARG A 852 -33.46 10.60 0.08
C ARG A 852 -33.25 11.56 1.26
N ARG A 853 -32.00 11.86 1.62
CA ARG A 853 -31.64 12.77 2.73
C ARG A 853 -31.56 14.23 2.33
N ILE A 854 -31.67 14.55 1.04
CA ILE A 854 -31.63 15.92 0.54
C ILE A 854 -33.02 16.55 0.74
N HIS A 855 -33.07 17.63 1.54
CA HIS A 855 -34.33 18.30 1.89
C HIS A 855 -34.59 19.52 0.99
N ARG A 856 -33.57 20.36 0.77
CA ARG A 856 -33.67 21.54 -0.11
C ARG A 856 -33.25 21.18 -1.54
N MET A 857 -34.22 20.80 -2.34
CA MET A 857 -34.05 20.58 -3.78
C MET A 857 -35.39 20.90 -4.45
N GLU A 858 -35.58 22.17 -4.83
CA GLU A 858 -36.84 22.60 -5.45
C GLU A 858 -37.03 21.88 -6.80
N SER A 859 -38.27 21.49 -7.04
CA SER A 859 -38.73 20.86 -8.27
C SER A 859 -39.91 21.68 -8.75
N ALA A 860 -39.72 22.47 -9.80
CA ALA A 860 -40.85 22.92 -10.60
C ALA A 860 -40.91 21.99 -11.83
N PRO A 861 -41.89 21.06 -11.88
CA PRO A 861 -42.13 20.25 -13.07
C PRO A 861 -42.45 21.19 -14.24
N HIS A 862 -41.70 21.09 -15.34
CA HIS A 862 -42.05 21.82 -16.56
C HIS A 862 -43.11 21.03 -17.36
N GLU A 863 -44.20 21.69 -17.77
CA GLU A 863 -45.39 21.08 -18.39
C GLU A 863 -45.26 20.76 -19.91
N MET A 864 -44.05 20.79 -20.50
CA MET A 864 -43.90 20.62 -21.95
C MET A 864 -43.97 19.14 -22.41
N THR A 865 -44.46 18.91 -23.64
CA THR A 865 -44.50 17.55 -24.25
C THR A 865 -43.14 17.13 -24.81
N PHE A 866 -42.83 15.81 -24.83
CA PHE A 866 -41.49 15.30 -25.19
C PHE A 866 -41.07 15.68 -26.62
N GLY A 867 -42.01 15.67 -27.56
CA GLY A 867 -41.75 16.05 -28.95
C GLY A 867 -41.42 17.55 -29.11
N GLN A 868 -42.07 18.43 -28.35
CA GLN A 868 -41.78 19.86 -28.36
C GLN A 868 -40.40 20.15 -27.74
N GLU A 869 -40.05 19.42 -26.69
CA GLU A 869 -38.81 19.58 -25.95
C GLU A 869 -37.59 19.00 -26.71
N ALA A 870 -37.74 17.85 -27.36
CA ALA A 870 -36.72 17.29 -28.25
C ALA A 870 -36.44 18.19 -29.46
N ARG A 871 -37.49 18.79 -30.05
CA ARG A 871 -37.34 19.77 -31.14
C ARG A 871 -36.65 21.05 -30.67
N ARG A 872 -36.97 21.47 -29.44
CA ARG A 872 -36.30 22.58 -28.76
C ARG A 872 -34.83 22.27 -28.49
N ILE A 873 -34.44 21.07 -28.07
CA ILE A 873 -33.03 20.67 -27.92
C ILE A 873 -32.26 20.81 -29.24
N LEU A 874 -32.80 20.29 -30.35
CA LEU A 874 -32.13 20.39 -31.65
C LEU A 874 -31.97 21.85 -32.09
N HIS A 875 -32.98 22.67 -31.83
CA HIS A 875 -32.90 24.11 -32.04
C HIS A 875 -31.88 24.78 -31.11
N ASP A 876 -31.84 24.41 -29.84
CA ASP A 876 -31.00 24.98 -28.79
C ASP A 876 -29.52 24.56 -28.94
N ILE A 877 -29.24 23.36 -29.44
CA ILE A 877 -27.89 22.92 -29.85
C ILE A 877 -27.43 23.75 -31.05
N ARG A 878 -28.31 23.94 -32.06
CA ARG A 878 -27.98 24.75 -33.23
C ARG A 878 -27.78 26.22 -32.86
N ALA A 879 -28.62 26.76 -31.99
CA ALA A 879 -28.52 28.11 -31.47
C ALA A 879 -27.27 28.27 -30.60
N GLY A 880 -26.98 27.29 -29.73
CA GLY A 880 -25.76 27.25 -28.92
C GLY A 880 -24.50 27.18 -29.77
N LEU A 881 -24.49 26.40 -30.85
CA LEU A 881 -23.35 26.32 -31.77
C LEU A 881 -23.13 27.66 -32.49
N LYS A 882 -24.23 28.28 -32.94
CA LYS A 882 -24.20 29.61 -33.57
C LYS A 882 -23.73 30.68 -32.60
N GLU A 883 -24.16 30.62 -31.35
CA GLU A 883 -23.80 31.59 -30.31
C GLU A 883 -22.35 31.40 -29.82
N VAL A 884 -21.88 30.17 -29.66
CA VAL A 884 -20.46 29.93 -29.38
C VAL A 884 -19.61 30.42 -30.55
N ALA A 885 -20.02 30.17 -31.80
CA ALA A 885 -19.32 30.64 -32.99
C ALA A 885 -19.34 32.17 -33.15
N SER A 886 -20.36 32.87 -32.63
CA SER A 886 -20.42 34.33 -32.64
C SER A 886 -19.56 34.98 -31.55
N ARG A 887 -19.01 34.18 -30.61
CA ARG A 887 -18.19 34.61 -29.47
C ARG A 887 -16.77 34.05 -29.59
N PRO A 888 -15.81 34.78 -30.17
CA PRO A 888 -14.47 34.25 -30.42
C PRO A 888 -13.77 33.71 -29.16
N ALA A 889 -13.93 34.35 -28.00
CA ALA A 889 -13.35 33.88 -26.73
C ALA A 889 -13.96 32.56 -26.24
N GLY A 890 -15.29 32.40 -26.36
CA GLY A 890 -16.00 31.16 -25.99
C GLY A 890 -15.69 30.01 -26.95
N ALA A 891 -15.63 30.29 -28.26
CA ALA A 891 -15.20 29.32 -29.25
C ALA A 891 -13.76 28.85 -29.01
N LEU A 892 -12.86 29.77 -28.61
CA LEU A 892 -11.47 29.44 -28.27
C LEU A 892 -11.40 28.52 -27.06
N GLY A 893 -12.15 28.81 -26.00
CA GLY A 893 -12.22 27.96 -24.81
C GLY A 893 -12.70 26.55 -25.14
N LEU A 894 -13.80 26.42 -25.89
CA LEU A 894 -14.36 25.11 -26.28
C LEU A 894 -13.42 24.33 -27.20
N ALA A 895 -12.85 24.98 -28.23
CA ALA A 895 -11.94 24.33 -29.16
C ALA A 895 -10.67 23.84 -28.46
N SER A 896 -10.08 24.67 -27.60
CA SER A 896 -8.87 24.32 -26.84
C SER A 896 -9.14 23.14 -25.89
N PHE A 897 -10.26 23.18 -25.17
CA PHE A 897 -10.68 22.07 -24.32
C PHE A 897 -10.81 20.76 -25.11
N GLN A 898 -11.44 20.82 -26.28
CA GLN A 898 -11.62 19.66 -27.12
C GLN A 898 -10.30 19.10 -27.67
N MET A 899 -9.38 19.97 -28.10
CA MET A 899 -8.04 19.57 -28.55
C MET A 899 -7.28 18.83 -27.44
N ILE A 900 -7.32 19.36 -26.21
CA ILE A 900 -6.67 18.75 -25.05
C ILE A 900 -7.29 17.38 -24.76
N ARG A 901 -8.62 17.24 -24.87
CA ARG A 901 -9.28 15.94 -24.71
C ARG A 901 -8.84 14.93 -25.77
N TYR A 902 -8.79 15.33 -27.04
CA TYR A 902 -8.31 14.45 -28.11
C TYR A 902 -6.88 13.96 -27.81
N GLN A 903 -6.00 14.87 -27.42
CA GLN A 903 -4.60 14.53 -27.17
C GLN A 903 -4.40 13.65 -25.94
N PHE A 904 -5.02 14.02 -24.81
CA PHE A 904 -4.78 13.32 -23.55
C PHE A 904 -5.71 12.12 -23.36
N TRP A 905 -7.03 12.33 -23.34
CA TRP A 905 -8.01 11.26 -23.07
C TRP A 905 -8.17 10.28 -24.24
N GLY A 906 -7.90 10.75 -25.46
CA GLY A 906 -7.89 9.92 -26.66
C GLY A 906 -6.53 9.30 -26.91
N PHE A 907 -5.62 10.04 -27.57
CA PHE A 907 -4.35 9.49 -28.03
C PHE A 907 -3.47 8.96 -26.89
N THR A 908 -3.16 9.78 -25.89
CA THR A 908 -2.19 9.38 -24.85
C THR A 908 -2.70 8.19 -24.03
N LEU A 909 -3.95 8.24 -23.54
CA LEU A 909 -4.52 7.16 -22.74
C LEU A 909 -4.81 5.89 -23.54
N PHE A 910 -5.28 5.98 -24.79
CA PHE A 910 -5.50 4.78 -25.60
C PHE A 910 -4.17 4.12 -25.98
N VAL A 911 -3.16 4.90 -26.38
CA VAL A 911 -1.84 4.34 -26.68
C VAL A 911 -1.26 3.65 -25.44
N PHE A 912 -1.37 4.26 -24.26
CA PHE A 912 -0.97 3.61 -23.01
C PHE A 912 -1.76 2.32 -22.75
N ALA A 913 -3.09 2.36 -22.86
CA ALA A 913 -3.94 1.20 -22.58
C ALA A 913 -3.70 0.03 -23.56
N LEU A 914 -3.48 0.33 -24.84
CA LEU A 914 -3.22 -0.69 -25.87
C LEU A 914 -1.80 -1.25 -25.77
N TYR A 915 -0.80 -0.42 -25.39
CA TYR A 915 0.59 -0.86 -25.26
C TYR A 915 0.93 -1.43 -23.87
N ALA A 916 0.03 -1.33 -22.89
CA ALA A 916 0.27 -1.80 -21.53
C ALA A 916 0.64 -3.30 -21.49
N LYS A 917 0.03 -4.13 -22.34
CA LYS A 917 0.36 -5.56 -22.44
C LYS A 917 1.82 -5.79 -22.86
N ASN A 918 2.31 -4.98 -23.81
CA ASN A 918 3.66 -5.11 -24.35
C ASN A 918 4.74 -4.76 -23.33
N LEU A 919 4.44 -3.81 -22.43
CA LEU A 919 5.33 -3.49 -21.31
C LEU A 919 5.47 -4.68 -20.34
N VAL A 920 4.43 -5.51 -20.22
CA VAL A 920 4.43 -6.70 -19.37
C VAL A 920 5.11 -7.88 -20.06
N GLU A 921 4.73 -8.18 -21.30
CA GLU A 921 5.29 -9.30 -22.06
C GLU A 921 6.78 -9.10 -22.42
N GLY A 922 7.20 -7.84 -22.63
CA GLY A 922 8.59 -7.49 -22.89
C GLY A 922 9.51 -7.52 -21.67
N GLY A 923 8.98 -7.84 -20.48
CA GLY A 923 9.74 -7.89 -19.22
C GLY A 923 10.13 -6.52 -18.64
N GLU A 924 9.64 -5.41 -19.21
CA GLU A 924 9.95 -4.05 -18.72
C GLU A 924 9.13 -3.65 -17.49
N ALA A 925 7.97 -4.28 -17.27
CA ALA A 925 7.04 -3.93 -16.21
C ALA A 925 6.24 -5.14 -15.74
N ASP A 926 5.86 -5.18 -14.48
CA ASP A 926 4.79 -6.07 -14.02
C ASP A 926 3.46 -5.29 -13.89
N THR A 927 2.38 -6.00 -13.56
CA THR A 927 1.05 -5.39 -13.37
C THR A 927 1.05 -4.29 -12.30
N PHE A 928 1.93 -4.40 -11.29
CA PHE A 928 2.06 -3.38 -10.25
C PHE A 928 2.72 -2.11 -10.77
N ALA A 929 3.81 -2.23 -11.52
CA ALA A 929 4.49 -1.11 -12.15
C ALA A 929 3.53 -0.30 -13.05
N LEU A 930 2.66 -0.98 -13.81
CA LEU A 930 1.58 -0.33 -14.57
C LEU A 930 0.57 0.40 -13.68
N GLY A 931 0.15 -0.24 -12.59
CA GLY A 931 -0.74 0.38 -11.59
C GLY A 931 -0.11 1.65 -10.97
N LEU A 932 1.20 1.63 -10.76
CA LEU A 932 1.96 2.74 -10.18
C LEU A 932 2.17 3.89 -11.19
N VAL A 933 2.34 3.59 -12.48
CA VAL A 933 2.29 4.59 -13.57
C VAL A 933 0.94 5.31 -13.60
N GLY A 934 -0.16 4.57 -13.49
CA GLY A 934 -1.49 5.16 -13.28
C GLY A 934 -1.55 6.02 -12.01
N GLY A 935 -0.98 5.51 -10.91
CA GLY A 935 -0.78 6.20 -9.63
C GLY A 935 -0.10 7.57 -9.75
N LEU A 936 1.05 7.64 -10.44
CA LEU A 936 1.76 8.89 -10.71
C LEU A 936 0.92 9.85 -11.54
N GLY A 937 0.19 9.34 -12.52
CA GLY A 937 -0.81 10.12 -13.24
C GLY A 937 -1.81 10.82 -12.29
N PHE A 938 -2.30 10.12 -11.27
CA PHE A 938 -3.19 10.71 -10.26
C PHE A 938 -2.52 11.78 -9.41
N VAL A 939 -1.25 11.59 -9.03
CA VAL A 939 -0.48 12.62 -8.33
C VAL A 939 -0.37 13.87 -9.20
N GLY A 940 -0.04 13.72 -10.48
CA GLY A 940 0.00 14.81 -11.45
C GLY A 940 -1.33 15.55 -11.54
N GLY A 941 -2.45 14.82 -11.63
CA GLY A 941 -3.79 15.41 -11.69
C GLY A 941 -4.21 16.14 -10.41
N ALA A 942 -3.96 15.55 -9.25
CA ALA A 942 -4.24 16.18 -7.95
C ALA A 942 -3.42 17.46 -7.76
N LEU A 943 -2.13 17.42 -8.11
CA LEU A 943 -1.26 18.58 -8.07
C LEU A 943 -1.73 19.68 -9.04
N GLY A 944 -2.06 19.30 -10.28
CA GLY A 944 -2.57 20.21 -11.30
C GLY A 944 -3.84 20.92 -10.83
N MET A 945 -4.76 20.21 -10.19
CA MET A 945 -5.99 20.77 -9.64
C MET A 945 -5.76 21.76 -8.49
N VAL A 946 -4.92 21.40 -7.52
CA VAL A 946 -4.59 22.27 -6.37
C VAL A 946 -3.89 23.54 -6.86
N LEU A 947 -2.89 23.41 -7.74
CA LEU A 947 -2.16 24.54 -8.27
C LEU A 947 -3.02 25.42 -9.18
N ALA A 948 -3.90 24.83 -9.99
CA ALA A 948 -4.85 25.59 -10.79
C ALA A 948 -5.78 26.43 -9.92
N GLN A 949 -6.31 25.89 -8.81
CA GLN A 949 -7.13 26.68 -7.87
C GLN A 949 -6.34 27.81 -7.22
N LYS A 950 -5.05 27.60 -6.91
CA LYS A 950 -4.18 28.64 -6.37
C LYS A 950 -3.84 29.73 -7.40
N TRP A 951 -3.68 29.35 -8.66
CA TRP A 951 -3.25 30.26 -9.73
C TRP A 951 -4.39 30.98 -10.44
N LYS A 952 -5.64 30.49 -10.34
CA LYS A 952 -6.78 31.08 -11.06
C LYS A 952 -6.97 32.58 -10.78
N ASP A 953 -6.67 33.03 -9.56
CA ASP A 953 -6.86 34.41 -9.12
C ASP A 953 -5.64 35.30 -9.45
N THR A 954 -4.48 34.71 -9.74
CA THR A 954 -3.22 35.44 -9.96
C THR A 954 -2.75 35.42 -11.41
N ILE A 955 -3.16 34.42 -12.20
CA ILE A 955 -2.72 34.21 -13.57
C ILE A 955 -3.95 34.21 -14.51
N PRO A 956 -3.96 35.03 -15.57
CA PRO A 956 -5.06 35.05 -16.54
C PRO A 956 -5.38 33.64 -17.09
N PRO A 957 -6.67 33.22 -17.13
CA PRO A 957 -7.07 31.88 -17.56
C PRO A 957 -6.52 31.46 -18.93
N VAL A 958 -6.48 32.38 -19.89
CA VAL A 958 -5.92 32.10 -21.23
C VAL A 958 -4.44 31.74 -21.19
N ARG A 959 -3.65 32.31 -20.27
CA ARG A 959 -2.22 31.98 -20.13
C ARG A 959 -2.03 30.61 -19.50
N LEU A 960 -2.85 30.27 -18.50
CA LEU A 960 -2.86 28.95 -17.87
C LEU A 960 -3.27 27.87 -18.89
N LEU A 961 -4.30 28.13 -19.70
CA LEU A 961 -4.76 27.24 -20.76
C LEU A 961 -3.65 26.98 -21.79
N LEU A 962 -3.07 28.05 -22.37
CA LEU A 962 -2.01 27.93 -23.36
C LEU A 962 -0.74 27.27 -22.79
N GLY A 963 -0.36 27.60 -21.55
CA GLY A 963 0.76 26.97 -20.86
C GLY A 963 0.54 25.47 -20.65
N SER A 964 -0.68 25.08 -20.29
CA SER A 964 -1.05 23.67 -20.13
C SER A 964 -1.07 22.91 -21.47
N MET A 965 -1.56 23.53 -22.54
CA MET A 965 -1.49 22.95 -23.89
C MET A 965 -0.04 22.78 -24.35
N ALA A 966 0.80 23.79 -24.16
CA ALA A 966 2.22 23.70 -24.49
C ALA A 966 2.92 22.59 -23.68
N LEU A 967 2.62 22.49 -22.38
CA LEU A 967 3.16 21.45 -21.50
C LEU A 967 2.71 20.05 -21.90
N LEU A 968 1.43 19.85 -22.22
CA LEU A 968 0.91 18.57 -22.70
C LEU A 968 1.56 18.17 -24.04
N GLY A 969 1.68 19.10 -24.99
CA GLY A 969 2.32 18.83 -26.27
C GLY A 969 3.82 18.51 -26.13
N ALA A 970 4.55 19.34 -25.39
CA ALA A 970 5.97 19.15 -25.14
C ALA A 970 6.22 17.87 -24.33
N GLY A 971 5.39 17.59 -23.32
CA GLY A 971 5.43 16.35 -22.55
C GLY A 971 5.16 15.12 -23.43
N THR A 972 4.17 15.20 -24.32
CA THR A 972 3.90 14.12 -25.29
C THR A 972 5.13 13.84 -26.16
N VAL A 973 5.78 14.88 -26.69
CA VAL A 973 6.97 14.70 -27.54
C VAL A 973 8.15 14.18 -26.74
N ALA A 974 8.45 14.78 -25.58
CA ALA A 974 9.61 14.44 -24.76
C ALA A 974 9.52 13.02 -24.21
N PHE A 975 8.38 12.66 -23.61
CA PHE A 975 8.19 11.36 -22.99
C PHE A 975 7.71 10.30 -23.97
N GLY A 976 6.98 10.67 -25.02
CA GLY A 976 6.55 9.74 -26.07
C GLY A 976 7.67 9.24 -26.98
N TRP A 977 8.84 9.90 -26.95
CA TRP A 977 10.07 9.34 -27.50
C TRP A 977 10.50 8.05 -26.77
N LEU A 978 10.27 8.01 -25.46
CA LEU A 978 10.65 6.92 -24.57
C LEU A 978 9.46 5.94 -24.43
N VAL A 979 9.26 5.06 -25.40
CA VAL A 979 8.23 4.00 -25.32
C VAL A 979 8.68 2.94 -24.31
N SER A 980 8.48 3.25 -23.02
CA SER A 980 8.92 2.50 -21.84
C SER A 980 8.08 2.91 -20.64
N LEU A 981 8.17 2.17 -19.54
CA LEU A 981 7.46 2.49 -18.28
C LEU A 981 7.70 3.94 -17.81
N VAL A 982 8.96 4.41 -17.86
CA VAL A 982 9.35 5.77 -17.43
C VAL A 982 8.73 6.84 -18.35
N GLY A 983 8.72 6.59 -19.65
CA GLY A 983 8.08 7.52 -20.59
C GLY A 983 6.57 7.58 -20.38
N PHE A 984 5.89 6.45 -20.20
CA PHE A 984 4.46 6.45 -19.89
C PHE A 984 4.14 7.10 -18.54
N ALA A 985 4.98 6.92 -17.51
CA ALA A 985 4.86 7.65 -16.25
C ALA A 985 4.90 9.17 -16.46
N GLY A 986 5.88 9.66 -17.23
CA GLY A 986 6.01 11.07 -17.59
C GLY A 986 4.83 11.58 -18.42
N LEU A 987 4.35 10.80 -19.39
CA LEU A 987 3.18 11.11 -20.21
C LEU A 987 1.91 11.25 -19.37
N LEU A 988 1.62 10.28 -18.50
CA LEU A 988 0.43 10.33 -17.65
C LEU A 988 0.53 11.45 -16.62
N PHE A 989 1.67 11.63 -15.95
CA PHE A 989 1.86 12.71 -14.98
C PHE A 989 1.65 14.08 -15.65
N SER A 990 2.39 14.37 -16.74
CA SER A 990 2.32 15.64 -17.44
C SER A 990 0.94 15.86 -18.07
N GLY A 991 0.33 14.80 -18.60
CA GLY A 991 -0.98 14.86 -19.24
C GLY A 991 -2.12 15.10 -18.26
N PHE A 992 -2.18 14.37 -17.14
CA PHE A 992 -3.16 14.62 -16.09
C PHE A 992 -2.96 16.01 -15.47
N PHE A 993 -1.73 16.39 -15.15
CA PHE A 993 -1.42 17.73 -14.63
C PHE A 993 -1.94 18.82 -15.57
N SER A 994 -1.54 18.76 -16.85
CA SER A 994 -1.94 19.75 -17.86
C SER A 994 -3.44 19.76 -18.10
N PHE A 995 -4.09 18.59 -18.12
CA PHE A 995 -5.53 18.47 -18.31
C PHE A 995 -6.31 19.20 -17.20
N PHE A 996 -5.97 18.96 -15.93
CA PHE A 996 -6.70 19.56 -14.81
C PHE A 996 -6.47 21.08 -14.71
N VAL A 997 -5.26 21.58 -15.01
CA VAL A 997 -4.99 23.02 -15.07
C VAL A 997 -5.74 23.68 -16.24
N ALA A 998 -5.70 23.06 -17.42
CA ALA A 998 -6.38 23.56 -18.60
C ALA A 998 -7.89 23.57 -18.46
N LYS A 999 -8.48 22.53 -17.84
CA LYS A 999 -9.92 22.39 -17.68
C LYS A 999 -10.50 23.56 -16.89
N ILE A 1000 -9.93 23.86 -15.72
CA ILE A 1000 -10.38 24.99 -14.88
C ILE A 1000 -10.28 26.30 -15.67
N SER A 1001 -9.21 26.45 -16.44
CA SER A 1001 -8.99 27.64 -17.26
C SER A 1001 -9.99 27.77 -18.41
N ALA A 1002 -10.27 26.69 -19.14
CA ALA A 1002 -11.22 26.66 -20.25
C ALA A 1002 -12.67 26.88 -19.77
N ASP A 1003 -13.05 26.26 -18.65
CA ASP A 1003 -14.35 26.48 -18.01
C ASP A 1003 -14.51 27.96 -17.62
N THR A 1004 -13.47 28.57 -17.07
CA THR A 1004 -13.48 30.00 -16.67
C THR A 1004 -13.64 30.92 -17.88
N ILE A 1005 -12.87 30.70 -18.96
CA ILE A 1005 -12.98 31.48 -20.20
C ILE A 1005 -14.40 31.37 -20.79
N MET A 1006 -14.96 30.17 -20.80
CA MET A 1006 -16.30 29.94 -21.32
C MET A 1006 -17.37 30.62 -20.44
N GLN A 1007 -17.23 30.55 -19.12
CA GLN A 1007 -18.15 31.21 -18.18
C GLN A 1007 -18.11 32.73 -18.30
N GLN A 1008 -16.93 33.31 -18.54
CA GLN A 1008 -16.76 34.76 -18.77
C GLN A 1008 -17.32 35.20 -20.13
N ALA A 1009 -17.20 34.36 -21.17
CA ALA A 1009 -17.62 34.71 -22.53
C ALA A 1009 -19.12 34.52 -22.79
N MET A 1010 -19.85 33.77 -21.95
CA MET A 1010 -21.24 33.38 -22.18
C MET A 1010 -22.22 34.10 -21.24
N PRO A 1011 -23.36 34.64 -21.73
CA PRO A 1011 -24.40 35.24 -20.89
C PRO A 1011 -25.12 34.14 -20.09
N ASP A 1012 -25.67 34.48 -18.93
CA ASP A 1012 -26.32 33.55 -18.01
C ASP A 1012 -27.38 32.66 -18.67
N ASP A 1013 -28.21 33.24 -19.54
CA ASP A 1013 -29.30 32.54 -20.22
C ASP A 1013 -28.82 31.45 -21.20
N PHE A 1014 -27.55 31.49 -21.65
CA PHE A 1014 -26.98 30.55 -22.61
C PHE A 1014 -26.00 29.55 -21.98
N ARG A 1015 -25.64 29.71 -20.69
CA ARG A 1015 -24.70 28.81 -20.00
C ARG A 1015 -25.16 27.36 -20.06
N GLY A 1016 -26.43 27.06 -19.74
CA GLY A 1016 -26.97 25.70 -19.79
C GLY A 1016 -26.97 25.06 -21.18
N ARG A 1017 -27.21 25.85 -22.24
CA ARG A 1017 -27.21 25.37 -23.64
C ARG A 1017 -25.79 25.14 -24.17
N ALA A 1018 -24.84 25.97 -23.78
CA ALA A 1018 -23.43 25.79 -24.12
C ALA A 1018 -22.86 24.51 -23.49
N PHE A 1019 -23.27 24.14 -22.27
CA PHE A 1019 -22.83 22.89 -21.63
C PHE A 1019 -23.33 21.61 -22.34
N ALA A 1020 -24.47 21.64 -23.04
CA ALA A 1020 -24.91 20.49 -23.83
C ALA A 1020 -23.95 20.18 -25.02
N LEU A 1021 -23.26 21.19 -25.55
CA LEU A 1021 -22.22 21.01 -26.57
C LEU A 1021 -20.95 20.35 -25.99
N PHE A 1022 -20.65 20.61 -24.72
CA PHE A 1022 -19.52 19.97 -24.04
C PHE A 1022 -19.71 18.46 -23.93
N ASP A 1023 -20.94 17.95 -23.76
CA ASP A 1023 -21.19 16.51 -23.69
C ASP A 1023 -20.90 15.81 -25.02
N ILE A 1024 -21.33 16.41 -26.14
CA ILE A 1024 -21.04 15.89 -27.49
C ILE A 1024 -19.53 15.93 -27.72
N ALA A 1025 -18.89 17.05 -27.40
CA ALA A 1025 -17.45 17.23 -27.50
C ALA A 1025 -16.70 16.19 -26.63
N TYR A 1026 -17.20 15.92 -25.42
CA TYR A 1026 -16.63 14.96 -24.47
C TYR A 1026 -16.48 13.57 -25.09
N ASN A 1027 -17.55 13.10 -25.74
CA ASN A 1027 -17.60 11.78 -26.37
C ASN A 1027 -16.78 11.73 -27.66
N LEU A 1028 -16.80 12.80 -28.47
CA LEU A 1028 -15.93 12.91 -29.65
C LEU A 1028 -14.45 12.72 -29.26
N GLY A 1029 -14.07 13.19 -28.07
CA GLY A 1029 -12.74 13.00 -27.47
C GLY A 1029 -12.25 11.55 -27.45
N PHE A 1030 -13.16 10.59 -27.37
CA PHE A 1030 -12.86 9.15 -27.46
C PHE A 1030 -13.10 8.60 -28.87
N ILE A 1031 -14.16 9.03 -29.56
CA ILE A 1031 -14.55 8.51 -30.88
C ILE A 1031 -13.48 8.80 -31.94
N VAL A 1032 -13.04 10.06 -32.06
CA VAL A 1032 -12.11 10.45 -33.13
C VAL A 1032 -10.76 9.76 -32.97
N PRO A 1033 -10.12 9.77 -31.78
CA PRO A 1033 -8.85 9.09 -31.60
C PRO A 1033 -8.98 7.56 -31.71
N ALA A 1034 -10.09 6.95 -31.23
CA ALA A 1034 -10.30 5.52 -31.41
C ALA A 1034 -10.41 5.14 -32.89
N LEU A 1035 -11.15 5.93 -33.67
CA LEU A 1035 -11.28 5.74 -35.11
C LEU A 1035 -9.93 5.91 -35.81
N LEU A 1036 -9.16 6.96 -35.50
CA LEU A 1036 -7.83 7.15 -36.09
C LEU A 1036 -6.88 6.01 -35.72
N LEU A 1037 -6.85 5.59 -34.46
CA LEU A 1037 -6.02 4.47 -34.01
C LEU A 1037 -6.44 3.15 -34.69
N SER A 1038 -7.74 2.93 -34.99
CA SER A 1038 -8.16 1.70 -35.70
C SER A 1038 -7.54 1.54 -37.09
N PHE A 1039 -7.08 2.64 -37.71
CA PHE A 1039 -6.36 2.61 -38.98
C PHE A 1039 -4.84 2.74 -38.84
N LEU A 1040 -4.37 3.42 -37.78
CA LEU A 1040 -2.96 3.76 -37.60
C LEU A 1040 -2.20 2.74 -36.75
N TRP A 1041 -2.90 2.04 -35.86
CA TRP A 1041 -2.33 1.10 -34.90
C TRP A 1041 -1.84 -0.16 -35.60
N ILE A 1042 -0.66 -0.60 -35.19
CA ILE A 1042 -0.05 -1.87 -35.61
C ILE A 1042 0.38 -2.53 -34.31
N GLU A 1043 -0.06 -3.77 -34.11
CA GLU A 1043 0.23 -4.52 -32.90
C GLU A 1043 1.74 -4.73 -32.74
N ASP A 1044 2.21 -4.67 -31.49
CA ASP A 1044 3.58 -5.03 -31.10
C ASP A 1044 4.72 -4.26 -31.81
N ASP A 1045 4.45 -3.05 -32.32
CA ASP A 1045 5.44 -2.18 -32.98
C ASP A 1045 5.78 -0.94 -32.12
N PRO A 1046 6.88 -0.95 -31.34
CA PRO A 1046 7.32 0.19 -30.53
C PRO A 1046 7.67 1.43 -31.36
N ALA A 1047 8.17 1.23 -32.59
CA ALA A 1047 8.51 2.34 -33.48
C ALA A 1047 7.24 3.05 -33.97
N ARG A 1048 6.20 2.28 -34.30
CA ARG A 1048 4.89 2.83 -34.65
C ARG A 1048 4.25 3.60 -33.49
N VAL A 1049 4.29 3.05 -32.28
CA VAL A 1049 3.80 3.72 -31.07
C VAL A 1049 4.55 5.04 -30.84
N ARG A 1050 5.88 5.02 -30.95
CA ARG A 1050 6.71 6.23 -30.87
C ARG A 1050 6.29 7.27 -31.90
N VAL A 1051 6.10 6.87 -33.15
CA VAL A 1051 5.67 7.76 -34.23
C VAL A 1051 4.29 8.35 -33.94
N ILE A 1052 3.32 7.55 -33.47
CA ILE A 1052 1.98 8.03 -33.12
C ILE A 1052 2.06 9.11 -32.02
N LEU A 1053 2.84 8.88 -30.95
CA LEU A 1053 2.99 9.82 -29.85
C LEU A 1053 3.72 11.10 -30.28
N LEU A 1054 4.82 10.97 -31.04
CA LEU A 1054 5.58 12.12 -31.53
C LEU A 1054 4.75 12.98 -32.50
N VAL A 1055 4.12 12.35 -33.50
CA VAL A 1055 3.32 13.07 -34.50
C VAL A 1055 2.11 13.72 -33.84
N SER A 1056 1.39 13.02 -32.95
CA SER A 1056 0.27 13.63 -32.23
C SER A 1056 0.72 14.79 -31.35
N GLY A 1057 1.85 14.66 -30.62
CA GLY A 1057 2.43 15.72 -29.82
C GLY A 1057 2.86 16.95 -30.63
N VAL A 1058 3.53 16.75 -31.77
CA VAL A 1058 3.95 17.84 -32.68
C VAL A 1058 2.74 18.53 -33.32
N VAL A 1059 1.76 17.77 -33.80
CA VAL A 1059 0.50 18.32 -34.33
C VAL A 1059 -0.21 19.11 -33.25
N PHE A 1060 -0.25 18.61 -32.01
CA PHE A 1060 -0.86 19.30 -30.89
C PHE A 1060 -0.13 20.61 -30.51
N LEU A 1061 1.20 20.65 -30.59
CA LEU A 1061 1.98 21.89 -30.44
C LEU A 1061 1.70 22.89 -31.56
N ALA A 1062 1.56 22.43 -32.81
CA ALA A 1062 1.17 23.29 -33.93
C ALA A 1062 -0.24 23.87 -33.71
N LEU A 1063 -1.20 23.05 -33.27
CA LEU A 1063 -2.53 23.51 -32.88
C LEU A 1063 -2.46 24.52 -31.72
N THR A 1064 -1.59 24.29 -30.73
CA THR A 1064 -1.36 25.24 -29.61
C THR A 1064 -0.84 26.58 -30.11
N ALA A 1065 0.06 26.60 -31.11
CA ALA A 1065 0.54 27.82 -31.74
C ALA A 1065 -0.58 28.56 -32.49
N LEU A 1066 -1.47 27.84 -33.18
CA LEU A 1066 -2.65 28.41 -33.84
C LEU A 1066 -3.63 29.01 -32.83
N VAL A 1067 -3.92 28.31 -31.74
CA VAL A 1067 -4.76 28.83 -30.63
C VAL A 1067 -4.11 30.04 -29.98
N THR A 1068 -2.78 30.04 -29.80
CA THR A 1068 -2.04 31.20 -29.29
C THR A 1068 -2.19 32.41 -30.21
N ARG A 1069 -2.08 32.21 -31.53
CA ARG A 1069 -2.28 33.26 -32.52
C ARG A 1069 -3.72 33.77 -32.50
N TRP A 1070 -4.70 32.89 -32.38
CA TRP A 1070 -6.12 33.25 -32.26
C TRP A 1070 -6.37 34.05 -30.98
N ALA A 1071 -5.88 33.59 -29.82
CA ALA A 1071 -5.97 34.30 -28.54
C ALA A 1071 -5.37 35.71 -28.61
N ARG A 1072 -4.23 35.88 -29.29
CA ARG A 1072 -3.63 37.21 -29.49
C ARG A 1072 -4.50 38.13 -30.34
N SER A 1073 -5.17 37.61 -31.37
CA SER A 1073 -6.05 38.42 -32.24
C SER A 1073 -7.35 38.87 -31.57
N ILE A 1074 -7.76 38.22 -30.49
CA ILE A 1074 -8.99 38.52 -29.75
C ILE A 1074 -8.71 39.00 -28.33
N ARG A 1075 -7.50 39.51 -28.07
CA ARG A 1075 -7.03 39.86 -26.72
C ARG A 1075 -7.98 40.80 -25.98
N ASP A 1076 -8.56 41.74 -26.71
CA ASP A 1076 -9.45 42.78 -26.16
C ASP A 1076 -10.87 42.23 -25.84
N GLN A 1077 -11.17 40.99 -26.21
CA GLN A 1077 -12.45 40.32 -25.94
C GLN A 1077 -12.40 39.40 -24.71
N PHE A 1078 -11.22 39.22 -24.09
CA PHE A 1078 -11.13 38.56 -22.80
C PHE A 1078 -11.44 39.57 -21.70
N ALA A 1079 -12.21 39.15 -20.69
CA ALA A 1079 -12.49 39.99 -19.53
C ALA A 1079 -11.15 40.45 -18.87
N PRO A 1080 -11.05 41.72 -18.44
CA PRO A 1080 -10.03 42.11 -17.46
C PRO A 1080 -10.15 41.19 -16.23
N GLN A 1081 -9.05 40.92 -15.54
CA GLN A 1081 -9.12 40.15 -14.28
C GLN A 1081 -10.13 40.86 -13.35
N ASP A 1082 -11.22 40.15 -13.02
CA ASP A 1082 -12.36 40.52 -12.15
C ASP A 1082 -13.53 41.30 -12.76
N ASP A 1083 -14.61 40.57 -13.08
CA ASP A 1083 -16.02 41.02 -13.01
C ASP A 1083 -16.88 39.94 -12.29
N LEU A 1084 -16.31 39.22 -11.32
CA LEU A 1084 -17.04 38.23 -10.50
C LEU A 1084 -17.40 38.73 -9.09
N VAL A 1085 -17.24 40.02 -8.82
CA VAL A 1085 -17.72 40.65 -7.58
C VAL A 1085 -18.52 41.90 -7.96
N GLU A 1086 -19.81 41.71 -8.27
CA GLU A 1086 -20.77 42.80 -8.06
C GLU A 1086 -20.88 43.00 -6.54
N ASP A 1087 -20.17 43.99 -6.02
CA ASP A 1087 -20.53 44.62 -4.75
C ASP A 1087 -21.92 45.23 -4.93
N GLY A 1088 -22.92 44.60 -4.29
CA GLY A 1088 -24.24 45.17 -4.16
C GLY A 1088 -24.16 46.48 -3.40
N SER A 1089 -24.37 47.59 -4.12
CA SER A 1089 -24.82 48.86 -3.57
C SER A 1089 -26.27 48.78 -3.12
#